data_AF-A0A960LE01-F1
#
_entry.id   AF-A0A960LE01-F1
#
_cell.length_a   1.000
_cell.length_b   1.000
_cell.length_c   1.000
_cell.angle_alpha   90.00
_cell.angle_beta   90.00
_cell.angle_gamma   90.00
#
_symmetry.space_group_name_H-M   'P 1'
#
loop_
_entity.id
_entity.type
_entity.pdbx_description
1 polymer ?
#
loop_
_entity_poly.entity_id
_entity_poly.type
_entity_poly.pdbx_seq_one_letter_code
_entity_poly.pdbx_strand_id
1 'polypeptide(L)'
;MNLFTKLILLPLAVLLVWAPLSAQSNNDCMDCHSDPTLTTKTLTGEKALCVTTDSLKGSVHEGLDCIDCHTDLKGADFPHERPRSVNCGGCHEDQMKTFMAGFFTKLNDMGFRGVPECSDCHGSHQISEHADSRHVCGICHRTELDAFEHSVHSRTGKASSRQMSCTSCHDPHFKSRRDSMTVAEWHQYNIKGCMNCHKKESENFLASQHYKQIQEGNVDAPNCVNCHGEHGILSPGDPASHTSVERLDALCSTCHKGYEESLHRKDGVDARLMTCVACHTGHQTQMVHASGGIFREELPATCNRCHEGERHAKEFLAHGRVMTTNETGDIANCTQCHVYHFNRKVDGEEPKSNLRMQCENCHTKEYQEYMRSEHGIARAKGHTEAPTCVTCHGEKDIKKVSDDMKPRHIIDMCSKCHGNRDFALKFQLNPEVVRSYERTYHGQAYSLGYQGDEFATCVNCHGNHDIRSQDDPDSKISRQNIVKTCARCHKDANENFVQFLSHYDPHGGDEGATVPHRNVTVAEKFMTSLLFFVFGFFGLHTILWFIREIAAGRPKRSPEKDRKWVRRFDPWQRTLHITLASSFLLQATTGLPLKFSHSQAAYWITNHLIDLRTMAIIHRIGAIIMIATFILHVFGLLYSWLVQRKRGLFYGEKSMTPRLQDAKDIFNHFRYFLWLGPRPKFGKFTYWEKFDY
;
A
#
# COMPACT_ATOMS: atom_id res chain seq x y z
N MET A 1 94.58 56.32 -24.03
CA MET A 1 95.19 57.37 -23.19
C MET A 1 94.05 58.20 -22.60
N ASN A 2 94.05 58.30 -21.28
CA ASN A 2 93.01 58.87 -20.42
C ASN A 2 92.54 60.27 -20.83
N LEU A 3 91.27 60.58 -20.50
CA LEU A 3 90.97 61.80 -19.75
C LEU A 3 89.70 61.67 -18.89
N PHE A 4 89.72 60.64 -18.05
CA PHE A 4 88.98 60.58 -16.78
C PHE A 4 89.60 61.59 -15.80
N THR A 5 89.62 62.89 -16.09
CA THR A 5 90.28 63.88 -15.21
C THR A 5 89.93 65.35 -15.48
N LYS A 6 88.64 65.69 -15.63
CA LYS A 6 88.16 67.06 -15.32
C LYS A 6 86.83 66.99 -14.58
N LEU A 7 86.93 66.40 -13.39
CA LEU A 7 86.05 66.61 -12.25
C LEU A 7 86.03 68.10 -11.88
N ILE A 8 84.83 68.55 -11.50
CA ILE A 8 84.56 69.39 -10.33
C ILE A 8 85.21 70.79 -10.35
N LEU A 9 84.39 71.80 -10.67
CA LEU A 9 84.10 72.96 -9.81
C LEU A 9 83.49 74.08 -10.65
N LEU A 10 82.16 74.11 -10.74
CA LEU A 10 81.35 75.34 -10.58
C LEU A 10 79.86 74.95 -10.53
N PRO A 11 79.35 74.65 -9.32
CA PRO A 11 77.92 74.52 -9.05
C PRO A 11 77.29 75.90 -8.82
N LEU A 12 75.95 75.95 -8.87
CA LEU A 12 75.07 77.10 -8.66
C LEU A 12 74.92 78.09 -9.84
N ALA A 13 73.65 78.39 -10.15
CA ALA A 13 73.14 79.39 -11.07
C ALA A 13 73.16 79.02 -12.57
N VAL A 14 72.29 78.07 -12.97
CA VAL A 14 71.14 78.31 -13.88
C VAL A 14 70.15 77.14 -13.68
N LEU A 15 69.61 77.05 -12.47
CA LEU A 15 68.27 76.50 -12.20
C LEU A 15 67.38 77.74 -12.16
N LEU A 16 66.78 78.15 -13.27
CA LEU A 16 65.63 79.06 -13.29
C LEU A 16 65.09 79.19 -14.71
N VAL A 17 63.77 79.05 -14.82
CA VAL A 17 62.89 79.31 -15.98
C VAL A 17 62.72 78.18 -17.00
N TRP A 18 62.29 76.99 -16.54
CA TRP A 18 61.19 76.28 -17.21
C TRP A 18 60.13 76.05 -16.13
N ALA A 19 59.21 77.01 -15.99
CA ALA A 19 58.03 76.83 -15.15
C ALA A 19 57.20 75.67 -15.73
N PRO A 20 56.73 74.72 -14.90
CA PRO A 20 55.63 73.88 -15.33
C PRO A 20 54.44 74.80 -15.60
N LEU A 21 53.71 74.56 -16.69
CA LEU A 21 52.34 75.09 -16.81
C LEU A 21 51.62 74.72 -15.50
N SER A 22 51.23 75.73 -14.72
CA SER A 22 50.47 75.51 -13.50
C SER A 22 49.20 74.75 -13.86
N ALA A 23 49.09 73.50 -13.41
CA ALA A 23 47.81 72.84 -13.37
C ALA A 23 46.93 73.63 -12.39
N GLN A 24 45.82 74.19 -12.88
CA GLN A 24 44.81 74.80 -12.03
C GLN A 24 44.32 73.74 -11.03
N SER A 25 44.38 74.06 -9.74
CA SER A 25 44.03 73.17 -8.63
C SER A 25 42.69 73.56 -8.00
N ASN A 26 42.10 72.68 -7.20
CA ASN A 26 40.90 73.01 -6.41
C ASN A 26 41.03 74.31 -5.60
N ASN A 27 42.21 74.64 -5.08
CA ASN A 27 42.42 75.85 -4.29
C ASN A 27 42.15 77.12 -5.09
N ASP A 28 42.49 77.14 -6.38
CA ASP A 28 42.29 78.31 -7.25
C ASP A 28 40.80 78.64 -7.43
N CYS A 29 39.94 77.62 -7.41
CA CYS A 29 38.49 77.80 -7.44
C CYS A 29 37.96 78.24 -6.07
N MET A 30 38.52 77.68 -5.00
CA MET A 30 38.08 77.91 -3.63
C MET A 30 38.40 79.33 -3.11
N ASP A 31 39.36 80.03 -3.70
CA ASP A 31 39.65 81.43 -3.38
C ASP A 31 38.43 82.36 -3.50
N CYS A 32 37.51 82.03 -4.41
CA CYS A 32 36.23 82.74 -4.54
C CYS A 32 35.03 81.89 -4.08
N HIS A 33 35.01 80.58 -4.37
CA HIS A 33 33.85 79.72 -4.10
C HIS A 33 33.74 79.22 -2.66
N SER A 34 34.72 79.48 -1.80
CA SER A 34 34.61 79.23 -0.35
C SER A 34 33.76 80.27 0.39
N ASP A 35 33.45 81.41 -0.24
CA ASP A 35 32.66 82.48 0.37
C ASP A 35 31.14 82.19 0.30
N PRO A 36 30.46 81.97 1.44
CA PRO A 36 29.01 81.73 1.48
C PRO A 36 28.16 82.93 1.05
N THR A 37 28.74 84.12 0.96
CA THR A 37 28.06 85.36 0.54
C THR A 37 28.10 85.58 -0.97
N LEU A 38 28.87 84.78 -1.71
CA LEU A 38 28.91 84.82 -3.17
C LEU A 38 27.60 84.26 -3.74
N THR A 39 26.79 85.10 -4.40
CA THR A 39 25.50 84.70 -4.97
C THR A 39 25.38 85.07 -6.46
N THR A 40 24.46 84.39 -7.15
CA THR A 40 24.05 84.73 -8.52
C THR A 40 22.53 84.87 -8.60
N LYS A 41 22.04 85.70 -9.53
CA LYS A 41 20.60 85.87 -9.77
C LYS A 41 20.08 84.78 -10.72
N THR A 42 19.12 84.01 -10.24
CA THR A 42 18.41 82.99 -11.03
C THR A 42 16.95 83.39 -11.26
N LEU A 43 16.26 82.71 -12.17
CA LEU A 43 14.83 82.91 -12.44
C LEU A 43 13.93 82.70 -11.21
N THR A 44 14.45 82.03 -10.16
CA THR A 44 13.73 81.69 -8.92
C THR A 44 14.25 82.43 -7.67
N GLY A 45 15.18 83.40 -7.82
CA GLY A 45 15.77 84.17 -6.71
C GLY A 45 17.31 84.20 -6.71
N GLU A 46 17.92 84.75 -5.67
CA GLU A 46 19.38 84.71 -5.47
C GLU A 46 19.81 83.32 -4.97
N LYS A 47 20.80 82.72 -5.63
CA LYS A 47 21.36 81.40 -5.30
C LYS A 47 22.82 81.55 -4.90
N ALA A 48 23.21 80.99 -3.75
CA ALA A 48 24.60 80.93 -3.34
C ALA A 48 25.43 80.09 -4.33
N LEU A 49 26.61 80.59 -4.69
CA LEU A 49 27.62 79.94 -5.52
C LEU A 49 28.71 79.27 -4.68
N CYS A 50 28.54 79.25 -3.36
CA CYS A 50 29.48 78.61 -2.46
C CYS A 50 29.49 77.09 -2.66
N VAL A 51 30.68 76.53 -2.84
CA VAL A 51 30.94 75.09 -2.92
C VAL A 51 32.13 74.80 -2.02
N THR A 52 32.13 73.66 -1.34
CA THR A 52 33.26 73.23 -0.51
C THR A 52 33.93 72.01 -1.12
N THR A 53 35.24 71.87 -0.95
CA THR A 53 35.97 70.64 -1.33
C THR A 53 35.48 69.42 -0.54
N ASP A 54 34.91 69.62 0.65
CA ASP A 54 34.23 68.56 1.41
C ASP A 54 33.01 67.98 0.66
N SER A 55 32.48 68.68 -0.36
CA SER A 55 31.33 68.19 -1.14
C SER A 55 31.66 66.95 -1.98
N LEU A 56 32.93 66.73 -2.34
CA LEU A 56 33.39 65.54 -3.08
C LEU A 56 33.90 64.42 -2.16
N LYS A 57 34.04 64.70 -0.87
CA LYS A 57 34.62 63.77 0.12
C LYS A 57 33.67 62.60 0.38
N GLY A 58 34.16 61.37 0.26
CA GLY A 58 33.35 60.15 0.33
C GLY A 58 32.60 59.80 -0.96
N SER A 59 32.80 60.56 -2.05
CA SER A 59 32.31 60.20 -3.38
C SER A 59 33.28 59.26 -4.11
N VAL A 60 32.82 58.59 -5.16
CA VAL A 60 33.70 57.77 -6.02
C VAL A 60 34.72 58.60 -6.82
N HIS A 61 34.51 59.91 -6.88
CA HIS A 61 35.39 60.87 -7.54
C HIS A 61 36.22 61.69 -6.52
N GLU A 62 36.33 61.20 -5.27
CA GLU A 62 37.24 61.76 -4.28
C GLU A 62 38.68 61.75 -4.82
N GLY A 63 39.29 62.94 -4.93
CA GLY A 63 40.64 63.12 -5.46
C GLY A 63 40.74 63.72 -6.86
N LEU A 64 39.61 63.97 -7.54
CA LEU A 64 39.59 64.77 -8.78
C LEU A 64 39.58 66.28 -8.49
N ASP A 65 40.18 67.05 -9.40
CA ASP A 65 40.08 68.51 -9.40
C ASP A 65 38.76 68.97 -10.05
N CYS A 66 38.23 70.13 -9.67
CA CYS A 66 36.96 70.67 -10.17
C CYS A 66 36.94 70.75 -11.70
N ILE A 67 38.08 71.10 -12.31
CA ILE A 67 38.27 71.23 -13.75
C ILE A 67 38.34 69.88 -14.50
N ASP A 68 38.51 68.75 -13.78
CA ASP A 68 38.45 67.43 -14.40
C ASP A 68 37.02 67.10 -14.82
N CYS A 69 36.03 67.63 -14.09
CA CYS A 69 34.61 67.57 -14.44
C CYS A 69 34.15 68.82 -15.22
N HIS A 70 34.55 70.02 -14.77
CA HIS A 70 34.30 71.30 -15.43
C HIS A 70 35.42 71.65 -16.41
N THR A 71 35.60 70.78 -17.40
CA THR A 71 36.68 70.89 -18.40
C THR A 71 36.63 72.18 -19.22
N ASP A 72 35.48 72.85 -19.28
CA ASP A 72 35.28 74.14 -19.92
C ASP A 72 35.92 75.31 -19.17
N LEU A 73 36.29 75.12 -17.89
CA LEU A 73 36.98 76.11 -17.08
C LEU A 73 38.51 75.94 -17.08
N LYS A 74 39.04 74.87 -17.70
CA LYS A 74 40.49 74.61 -17.72
C LYS A 74 41.23 75.70 -18.49
N GLY A 75 42.01 76.50 -17.77
CA GLY A 75 42.75 77.63 -18.34
C GLY A 75 41.89 78.86 -18.63
N ALA A 76 40.67 78.93 -18.09
CA ALA A 76 39.81 80.10 -18.21
C ALA A 76 40.31 81.27 -17.34
N ASP A 77 40.02 82.50 -17.78
CA ASP A 77 40.27 83.71 -17.00
C ASP A 77 39.20 83.87 -15.89
N PHE A 78 39.64 84.26 -14.69
CA PHE A 78 38.77 84.48 -13.53
C PHE A 78 38.50 85.99 -13.34
N PRO A 79 37.25 86.42 -13.06
CA PRO A 79 36.03 85.62 -12.87
C PRO A 79 35.44 85.08 -14.19
N HIS A 80 34.94 83.84 -14.15
CA HIS A 80 34.46 83.11 -15.32
C HIS A 80 32.94 83.23 -15.53
N GLU A 81 32.47 82.92 -16.75
CA GLU A 81 31.04 82.72 -17.03
C GLU A 81 30.52 81.41 -16.42
N ARG A 82 29.20 81.23 -16.35
CA ARG A 82 28.60 80.02 -15.75
C ARG A 82 29.12 78.75 -16.45
N PRO A 83 29.67 77.78 -15.70
CA PRO A 83 30.15 76.55 -16.31
C PRO A 83 29.01 75.77 -16.95
N ARG A 84 29.33 75.05 -18.02
CA ARG A 84 28.42 74.10 -18.67
C ARG A 84 28.12 72.94 -17.73
N SER A 85 26.99 72.27 -17.95
CA SER A 85 26.68 71.01 -17.26
C SER A 85 27.79 69.99 -17.53
N VAL A 86 28.22 69.30 -16.47
CA VAL A 86 29.28 68.28 -16.56
C VAL A 86 28.84 67.16 -17.48
N ASN A 87 29.68 66.80 -18.44
CA ASN A 87 29.45 65.66 -19.31
C ASN A 87 30.12 64.40 -18.74
N CYS A 88 29.37 63.63 -17.96
CA CYS A 88 29.85 62.35 -17.40
C CYS A 88 30.31 61.37 -18.50
N GLY A 89 29.72 61.45 -19.70
CA GLY A 89 30.04 60.59 -20.84
C GLY A 89 31.44 60.82 -21.43
N GLY A 90 32.14 61.89 -21.04
CA GLY A 90 33.54 62.10 -21.42
C GLY A 90 34.48 61.04 -20.84
N CYS A 91 34.16 60.49 -19.67
CA CYS A 91 34.90 59.41 -19.03
C CYS A 91 34.08 58.10 -18.94
N HIS A 92 32.74 58.19 -18.87
CA HIS A 92 31.81 57.05 -18.81
C HIS A 92 31.07 56.86 -20.13
N GLU A 93 31.82 56.74 -21.22
CA GLU A 93 31.27 56.70 -22.58
C GLU A 93 30.29 55.54 -22.78
N ASP A 94 30.62 54.34 -22.30
CA ASP A 94 29.78 53.14 -22.45
C ASP A 94 28.48 53.24 -21.65
N GLN A 95 28.55 53.73 -20.42
CA GLN A 95 27.37 53.93 -19.57
C GLN A 95 26.46 55.01 -20.16
N MET A 96 27.03 56.12 -20.64
CA MET A 96 26.28 57.20 -21.28
C MET A 96 25.59 56.71 -22.56
N LYS A 97 26.31 56.00 -23.43
CA LYS A 97 25.74 55.42 -24.67
C LYS A 97 24.56 54.51 -24.35
N THR A 98 24.70 53.63 -23.37
CA THR A 98 23.67 52.62 -23.06
C THR A 98 22.46 53.24 -22.36
N PHE A 99 22.69 54.17 -21.41
CA PHE A 99 21.64 54.92 -20.72
C PHE A 99 20.80 55.76 -21.70
N MET A 100 21.47 56.49 -22.61
CA MET A 100 20.79 57.25 -23.66
C MET A 100 20.03 56.31 -24.60
N ALA A 101 20.69 55.30 -25.18
CA ALA A 101 20.08 54.37 -26.13
C ALA A 101 18.89 53.56 -25.58
N GLY A 102 18.72 53.51 -24.26
CA GLY A 102 17.66 52.81 -23.56
C GLY A 102 16.27 53.47 -23.69
N PHE A 103 15.67 53.80 -22.56
CA PHE A 103 14.30 54.30 -22.47
C PHE A 103 14.21 55.81 -22.75
N PHE A 104 15.24 56.56 -22.39
CA PHE A 104 15.19 58.02 -22.25
C PHE A 104 15.37 58.81 -23.57
N THR A 105 16.10 58.28 -24.57
CA THR A 105 16.20 58.94 -25.90
C THR A 105 14.84 59.17 -26.54
N LYS A 106 13.96 58.17 -26.51
CA LYS A 106 12.62 58.29 -27.12
C LYS A 106 11.74 59.31 -26.41
N LEU A 107 11.88 59.44 -25.09
CA LEU A 107 11.15 60.46 -24.31
C LEU A 107 11.67 61.87 -24.63
N ASN A 108 12.98 62.01 -24.76
CA ASN A 108 13.60 63.27 -25.16
C ASN A 108 13.19 63.66 -26.60
N ASP A 109 13.19 62.70 -27.54
CA ASP A 109 12.74 62.89 -28.93
C ASP A 109 11.24 63.27 -29.02
N MET A 110 10.43 62.78 -28.09
CA MET A 110 9.01 63.13 -27.94
C MET A 110 8.80 64.49 -27.25
N GLY A 111 9.87 65.18 -26.85
CA GLY A 111 9.82 66.52 -26.25
C GLY A 111 9.55 66.53 -24.74
N PHE A 112 9.65 65.39 -24.04
CA PHE A 112 9.53 65.36 -22.58
C PHE A 112 10.77 66.01 -21.94
N ARG A 113 10.57 67.10 -21.18
CA ARG A 113 11.65 67.92 -20.58
C ARG A 113 12.06 67.52 -19.16
N GLY A 114 11.67 66.32 -18.70
CA GLY A 114 11.89 65.83 -17.33
C GLY A 114 12.55 64.45 -17.29
N VAL A 115 13.42 64.16 -18.27
CA VAL A 115 14.22 62.94 -18.31
C VAL A 115 15.30 63.00 -17.22
N PRO A 116 15.41 62.01 -16.32
CA PRO A 116 16.46 61.98 -15.33
C PRO A 116 17.86 62.03 -15.96
N GLU A 117 18.71 62.91 -15.45
CA GLU A 117 20.12 63.00 -15.79
C GLU A 117 20.94 62.06 -14.88
N CYS A 118 22.20 61.81 -15.24
CA CYS A 118 23.09 60.98 -14.43
C CYS A 118 23.18 61.49 -12.98
N SER A 119 23.17 62.81 -12.79
CA SER A 119 23.21 63.45 -11.47
C SER A 119 21.94 63.33 -10.64
N ASP A 120 20.79 63.06 -11.27
CA ASP A 120 19.55 62.82 -10.52
C ASP A 120 19.61 61.47 -9.79
N CYS A 121 20.30 60.49 -10.39
CA CYS A 121 20.49 59.15 -9.84
C CYS A 121 21.73 59.06 -8.94
N HIS A 122 22.86 59.61 -9.39
CA HIS A 122 24.16 59.48 -8.73
C HIS A 122 24.56 60.68 -7.87
N GLY A 123 23.84 61.81 -7.93
CA GLY A 123 24.24 63.06 -7.29
C GLY A 123 25.14 63.93 -8.19
N SER A 124 25.27 65.21 -7.83
CA SER A 124 26.04 66.21 -8.60
C SER A 124 27.48 66.37 -8.11
N HIS A 125 27.67 66.81 -6.86
CA HIS A 125 28.98 66.89 -6.21
C HIS A 125 29.25 65.76 -5.22
N GLN A 126 28.20 65.14 -4.66
CA GLN A 126 28.31 63.95 -3.81
C GLN A 126 28.00 62.69 -4.63
N ILE A 127 28.86 62.37 -5.59
CA ILE A 127 28.60 61.32 -6.58
C ILE A 127 28.71 59.93 -5.93
N SER A 128 27.60 59.19 -5.88
CA SER A 128 27.54 57.85 -5.28
C SER A 128 27.81 56.73 -6.30
N GLU A 129 28.49 55.69 -5.85
CA GLU A 129 28.60 54.42 -6.59
C GLU A 129 27.22 53.74 -6.73
N HIS A 130 26.40 53.85 -5.68
CA HIS A 130 25.06 53.27 -5.61
C HIS A 130 24.02 54.36 -5.76
N ALA A 131 23.40 54.42 -6.93
CA ALA A 131 22.40 55.41 -7.27
C ALA A 131 21.11 55.28 -6.43
N ASP A 132 20.48 56.40 -6.06
CA ASP A 132 19.17 56.39 -5.40
C ASP A 132 18.02 56.15 -6.39
N SER A 133 18.01 54.94 -6.93
CA SER A 133 17.00 54.52 -7.90
C SER A 133 15.59 54.47 -7.34
N ARG A 134 15.41 54.31 -6.02
CA ARG A 134 14.07 54.31 -5.41
C ARG A 134 13.44 55.70 -5.51
N HIS A 135 14.19 56.75 -5.21
CA HIS A 135 13.74 58.12 -5.35
C HIS A 135 13.43 58.47 -6.81
N VAL A 136 14.37 58.21 -7.73
CA VAL A 136 14.22 58.62 -9.14
C VAL A 136 13.13 57.81 -9.86
N CYS A 137 13.14 56.49 -9.75
CA CYS A 137 12.13 55.66 -10.42
C CYS A 137 10.74 55.88 -9.82
N GLY A 138 10.66 56.10 -8.50
CA GLY A 138 9.41 56.31 -7.77
C GLY A 138 8.61 57.55 -8.16
N ILE A 139 9.25 58.55 -8.79
CA ILE A 139 8.56 59.74 -9.32
C ILE A 139 7.51 59.33 -10.36
N CYS A 140 7.83 58.36 -11.20
CA CYS A 140 6.95 57.87 -12.26
C CYS A 140 6.30 56.52 -11.91
N HIS A 141 7.04 55.62 -11.27
CA HIS A 141 6.62 54.25 -10.91
C HIS A 141 6.16 54.16 -9.45
N ARG A 142 5.22 55.03 -9.08
CA ARG A 142 4.78 55.17 -7.69
C ARG A 142 4.08 53.91 -7.17
N THR A 143 3.34 53.22 -8.02
CA THR A 143 2.64 51.98 -7.65
C THR A 143 3.63 50.84 -7.41
N GLU A 144 4.64 50.72 -8.26
CA GLU A 144 5.69 49.71 -8.13
C GLU A 144 6.60 50.01 -6.92
N LEU A 145 6.90 51.29 -6.67
CA LEU A 145 7.63 51.71 -5.46
C LEU A 145 6.84 51.33 -4.20
N ASP A 146 5.54 51.66 -4.14
CA ASP A 146 4.69 51.32 -3.00
C ASP A 146 4.63 49.80 -2.78
N ALA A 147 4.43 49.01 -3.83
CA ALA A 147 4.44 47.54 -3.73
C ALA A 147 5.79 47.02 -3.23
N PHE A 148 6.89 47.56 -3.76
CA PHE A 148 8.24 47.19 -3.33
C PHE A 148 8.48 47.55 -1.86
N GLU A 149 8.04 48.73 -1.41
CA GLU A 149 8.21 49.19 -0.03
C GLU A 149 7.54 48.27 0.99
N HIS A 150 6.42 47.65 0.62
CA HIS A 150 5.70 46.65 1.42
C HIS A 150 6.23 45.21 1.28
N SER A 151 7.22 44.98 0.41
CA SER A 151 7.82 43.65 0.22
C SER A 151 8.84 43.29 1.29
N VAL A 152 9.18 42.01 1.38
CA VAL A 152 10.29 41.53 2.23
C VAL A 152 11.65 42.07 1.80
N HIS A 153 11.78 42.56 0.56
CA HIS A 153 13.01 43.08 -0.02
C HIS A 153 13.25 44.56 0.27
N SER A 154 12.22 45.32 0.69
CA SER A 154 12.40 46.74 1.02
C SER A 154 13.07 46.98 2.38
N ARG A 155 12.89 46.05 3.34
CA ARG A 155 13.12 46.20 4.79
C ARG A 155 14.19 47.23 5.15
N THR A 156 13.69 48.40 5.53
CA THR A 156 14.39 49.47 6.24
C THR A 156 14.57 49.08 7.72
N GLY A 157 15.77 49.28 8.28
CA GLY A 157 15.91 49.37 9.75
C GLY A 157 16.71 48.29 10.51
N LYS A 158 17.54 47.46 9.87
CA LYS A 158 18.68 46.83 10.57
C LYS A 158 19.94 46.99 9.74
N ALA A 159 21.01 47.45 10.40
CA ALA A 159 22.33 47.69 9.84
C ALA A 159 22.95 46.41 9.25
N SER A 160 22.47 45.99 8.07
CA SER A 160 23.22 45.16 7.14
C SER A 160 23.57 46.03 5.95
N SER A 161 24.81 45.89 5.48
CA SER A 161 25.47 46.76 4.51
C SER A 161 24.93 46.72 3.08
N ARG A 162 23.69 46.25 2.84
CA ARG A 162 23.07 46.22 1.50
C ARG A 162 21.56 46.44 1.56
N GLN A 163 21.14 47.70 1.49
CA GLN A 163 19.76 48.05 1.21
C GLN A 163 19.45 47.72 -0.26
N MET A 164 18.46 46.86 -0.51
CA MET A 164 18.06 46.45 -1.86
C MET A 164 17.41 47.62 -2.60
N SER A 165 17.77 47.90 -3.85
CA SER A 165 17.18 48.97 -4.65
C SER A 165 16.49 48.41 -5.90
N CYS A 166 15.80 49.26 -6.66
CA CYS A 166 15.26 48.87 -7.97
C CYS A 166 16.38 48.31 -8.86
N THR A 167 17.57 48.93 -8.78
CA THR A 167 18.75 48.56 -9.57
C THR A 167 19.43 47.28 -9.13
N SER A 168 19.01 46.70 -8.00
CA SER A 168 19.50 45.40 -7.55
C SER A 168 18.89 44.24 -8.32
N CYS A 169 17.73 44.46 -8.96
CA CYS A 169 17.07 43.48 -9.82
C CYS A 169 16.98 43.94 -11.28
N HIS A 170 16.86 45.26 -11.53
CA HIS A 170 16.76 45.86 -12.85
C HIS A 170 18.06 46.57 -13.23
N ASP A 171 18.48 46.49 -14.49
CA ASP A 171 19.62 47.30 -14.95
C ASP A 171 19.10 48.63 -15.53
N PRO A 172 19.38 49.79 -14.91
CA PRO A 172 18.89 51.08 -15.38
C PRO A 172 19.68 51.60 -16.59
N HIS A 173 20.88 51.06 -16.84
CA HIS A 173 21.74 51.47 -17.92
C HIS A 173 21.55 50.59 -19.16
N PHE A 174 20.85 49.46 -19.06
CA PHE A 174 20.64 48.53 -20.17
C PHE A 174 19.25 48.66 -20.82
N LYS A 175 19.19 48.34 -22.13
CA LYS A 175 17.96 48.27 -22.91
C LYS A 175 17.23 46.93 -22.69
N SER A 176 16.85 46.59 -21.47
CA SER A 176 15.99 45.41 -21.23
C SER A 176 14.51 45.80 -21.36
N ARG A 177 14.05 46.08 -22.58
CA ARG A 177 12.60 46.12 -22.82
C ARG A 177 12.10 44.68 -22.92
N ARG A 178 11.00 44.36 -22.22
CA ARG A 178 10.16 43.21 -22.56
C ARG A 178 9.85 43.18 -24.06
N ASP A 179 9.72 44.35 -24.68
CA ASP A 179 9.42 44.55 -26.11
C ASP A 179 10.58 44.18 -27.06
N SER A 180 11.82 44.08 -26.55
CA SER A 180 13.01 43.67 -27.31
C SER A 180 13.41 42.21 -27.07
N MET A 181 12.63 41.50 -26.25
CA MET A 181 12.87 40.11 -25.86
C MET A 181 11.62 39.29 -26.19
N THR A 182 11.80 38.05 -26.60
CA THR A 182 10.70 37.09 -26.62
C THR A 182 10.21 36.84 -25.20
N VAL A 183 8.97 36.38 -25.05
CA VAL A 183 8.40 36.04 -23.73
C VAL A 183 9.26 34.99 -23.00
N ALA A 184 9.85 34.04 -23.76
CA ALA A 184 10.75 33.03 -23.22
C ALA A 184 12.06 33.64 -22.68
N GLU A 185 12.69 34.54 -23.44
CA GLU A 185 13.89 35.27 -22.99
C GLU A 185 13.61 36.11 -21.75
N TRP A 186 12.43 36.74 -21.69
CA TRP A 186 11.98 37.50 -20.51
C TRP A 186 11.81 36.59 -19.27
N HIS A 187 11.23 35.40 -19.42
CA HIS A 187 11.10 34.43 -18.34
C HIS A 187 12.46 33.99 -17.80
N GLN A 188 13.42 33.71 -18.68
CA GLN A 188 14.77 33.34 -18.28
C GLN A 188 15.52 34.50 -17.60
N TYR A 189 15.30 35.74 -18.04
CA TYR A 189 15.89 36.92 -17.42
C TYR A 189 15.37 37.13 -15.99
N ASN A 190 14.06 37.03 -15.77
CA ASN A 190 13.47 37.15 -14.43
C ASN A 190 14.00 36.08 -13.45
N ILE A 191 14.15 34.84 -13.91
CA ILE A 191 14.71 33.76 -13.10
C ILE A 191 16.13 34.11 -12.66
N LYS A 192 16.99 34.56 -13.59
CA LYS A 192 18.39 34.91 -13.30
C LYS A 192 18.52 36.02 -12.24
N GLY A 193 17.61 37.01 -12.25
CA GLY A 193 17.60 38.07 -11.25
C GLY A 193 17.47 37.54 -9.82
N CYS A 194 16.53 36.63 -9.59
CA CYS A 194 16.34 36.00 -8.27
C CYS A 194 17.50 35.08 -7.87
N MET A 195 18.09 34.35 -8.83
CA MET A 195 19.16 33.38 -8.60
C MET A 195 20.44 33.99 -8.00
N ASN A 196 20.70 35.27 -8.27
CA ASN A 196 21.89 35.96 -7.77
C ASN A 196 21.95 35.98 -6.23
N CYS A 197 20.79 35.92 -5.56
CA CYS A 197 20.69 35.88 -4.10
C CYS A 197 20.08 34.57 -3.57
N HIS A 198 19.09 33.98 -4.24
CA HIS A 198 18.35 32.79 -3.78
C HIS A 198 18.92 31.47 -4.34
N LYS A 199 20.21 31.21 -4.13
CA LYS A 199 20.91 30.09 -4.78
C LYS A 199 20.29 28.72 -4.48
N LYS A 200 19.98 28.45 -3.21
CA LYS A 200 19.46 27.14 -2.76
C LYS A 200 18.07 26.85 -3.33
N GLU A 201 17.17 27.82 -3.27
CA GLU A 201 15.80 27.70 -3.81
C GLU A 201 15.83 27.55 -5.33
N SER A 202 16.78 28.24 -5.98
CA SER A 202 16.97 28.20 -7.41
C SER A 202 17.47 26.84 -7.91
N GLU A 203 18.43 26.21 -7.23
CA GLU A 203 18.90 24.86 -7.59
C GLU A 203 17.76 23.84 -7.67
N ASN A 204 16.81 23.93 -6.73
CA ASN A 204 15.61 23.11 -6.74
C ASN A 204 14.71 23.44 -7.95
N PHE A 205 14.42 24.72 -8.18
CA PHE A 205 13.56 25.14 -9.28
C PHE A 205 14.13 24.75 -10.65
N LEU A 206 15.45 24.82 -10.84
CA LEU A 206 16.12 24.39 -12.07
C LEU A 206 15.94 22.89 -12.36
N ALA A 207 15.74 22.07 -11.33
CA ALA A 207 15.45 20.65 -11.47
C ALA A 207 13.94 20.35 -11.69
N SER A 208 13.09 21.37 -11.69
CA SER A 208 11.64 21.22 -11.81
C SER A 208 11.16 21.02 -13.26
N GLN A 209 10.00 20.38 -13.42
CA GLN A 209 9.36 20.27 -14.74
C GLN A 209 8.90 21.64 -15.27
N HIS A 210 8.56 22.58 -14.39
CA HIS A 210 8.22 23.94 -14.80
C HIS A 210 9.40 24.62 -15.50
N TYR A 211 10.61 24.53 -14.94
CA TYR A 211 11.79 25.08 -15.58
C TYR A 211 12.13 24.36 -16.89
N LYS A 212 11.99 23.03 -16.93
CA LYS A 212 12.18 22.26 -18.17
C LYS A 212 11.24 22.72 -19.30
N GLN A 213 9.97 22.95 -18.98
CA GLN A 213 8.98 23.48 -19.93
C GLN A 213 9.34 24.87 -20.43
N ILE A 214 9.85 25.76 -19.55
CA ILE A 214 10.37 27.07 -19.96
C ILE A 214 11.55 26.92 -20.93
N GLN A 215 12.47 25.97 -20.70
CA GLN A 215 13.59 25.68 -21.60
C GLN A 215 13.13 25.10 -22.94
N GLU A 216 12.05 24.33 -22.95
CA GLU A 216 11.39 23.79 -24.15
C GLU A 216 10.57 24.85 -24.91
N GLY A 217 10.53 26.10 -24.42
CA GLY A 217 9.84 27.23 -25.06
C GLY A 217 8.38 27.41 -24.66
N ASN A 218 7.89 26.65 -23.67
CA ASN A 218 6.55 26.83 -23.11
C ASN A 218 6.52 28.08 -22.20
N VAL A 219 6.02 29.19 -22.75
CA VAL A 219 5.93 30.48 -22.06
C VAL A 219 4.83 30.52 -21.00
N ASP A 220 3.88 29.59 -21.01
CA ASP A 220 2.82 29.49 -20.01
C ASP A 220 3.27 28.75 -18.75
N ALA A 221 4.44 28.11 -18.78
CA ALA A 221 5.01 27.46 -17.61
C ALA A 221 5.40 28.50 -16.55
N PRO A 222 4.97 28.32 -15.28
CA PRO A 222 5.16 29.32 -14.25
C PRO A 222 6.62 29.43 -13.82
N ASN A 223 7.08 30.66 -13.58
CA ASN A 223 8.39 30.98 -13.00
C ASN A 223 8.23 31.57 -11.59
N CYS A 224 9.33 32.10 -11.01
CA CYS A 224 9.36 32.65 -9.66
C CYS A 224 8.29 33.73 -9.42
N VAL A 225 8.06 34.66 -10.37
CA VAL A 225 7.12 35.77 -10.18
C VAL A 225 5.66 35.34 -10.30
N ASN A 226 5.38 34.27 -11.06
CA ASN A 226 4.03 33.70 -11.12
C ASN A 226 3.62 33.12 -9.76
N CYS A 227 4.58 32.63 -8.97
CA CYS A 227 4.32 32.08 -7.65
C CYS A 227 4.41 33.12 -6.53
N HIS A 228 5.48 33.92 -6.49
CA HIS A 228 5.78 34.83 -5.39
C HIS A 228 5.24 36.26 -5.56
N GLY A 229 4.83 36.63 -6.78
CA GLY A 229 4.56 38.01 -7.16
C GLY A 229 5.82 38.73 -7.66
N GLU A 230 5.64 39.98 -8.08
CA GLU A 230 6.67 40.78 -8.74
C GLU A 230 7.37 41.73 -7.74
N HIS A 231 6.91 42.98 -7.62
CA HIS A 231 7.54 43.97 -6.72
C HIS A 231 7.09 43.81 -5.26
N GLY A 232 5.87 43.32 -5.01
CA GLY A 232 5.28 43.15 -3.66
C GLY A 232 5.46 41.76 -3.04
N ILE A 233 6.64 41.15 -3.14
CA ILE A 233 6.89 39.79 -2.65
C ILE A 233 6.79 39.75 -1.12
N LEU A 234 5.83 38.97 -0.61
CA LEU A 234 5.60 38.76 0.82
C LEU A 234 6.24 37.44 1.30
N SER A 235 6.56 37.39 2.59
CA SER A 235 7.05 36.17 3.23
C SER A 235 6.02 35.04 3.13
N PRO A 236 6.41 33.78 2.89
CA PRO A 236 5.47 32.65 2.93
C PRO A 236 4.72 32.49 4.26
N GLY A 237 5.25 33.06 5.36
CA GLY A 237 4.56 33.09 6.66
C GLY A 237 3.48 34.17 6.78
N ASP A 238 3.38 35.09 5.82
CA ASP A 238 2.32 36.09 5.77
C ASP A 238 1.07 35.47 5.11
N PRO A 239 -0.11 35.48 5.76
CA PRO A 239 -1.35 34.97 5.17
C PRO A 239 -1.70 35.63 3.83
N ALA A 240 -1.29 36.88 3.61
CA ALA A 240 -1.51 37.60 2.37
C ALA A 240 -0.59 37.15 1.21
N SER A 241 0.49 36.41 1.48
CA SER A 241 1.40 35.90 0.45
C SER A 241 0.71 34.90 -0.47
N HIS A 242 0.97 34.98 -1.77
CA HIS A 242 0.50 33.99 -2.76
C HIS A 242 1.02 32.58 -2.42
N THR A 243 2.19 32.50 -1.79
CA THR A 243 2.84 31.24 -1.38
C THR A 243 2.56 30.86 0.07
N SER A 244 1.60 31.51 0.74
CA SER A 244 1.19 31.11 2.09
C SER A 244 0.50 29.75 2.06
N VAL A 245 0.59 28.98 3.16
CA VAL A 245 -0.03 27.65 3.24
C VAL A 245 -1.53 27.70 2.94
N GLU A 246 -2.22 28.78 3.29
CA GLU A 246 -3.65 28.98 3.06
C GLU A 246 -4.01 29.26 1.60
N ARG A 247 -3.10 29.88 0.82
CA ARG A 247 -3.37 30.35 -0.55
C ARG A 247 -2.69 29.52 -1.63
N LEU A 248 -1.71 28.72 -1.27
CA LEU A 248 -0.91 27.94 -2.20
C LEU A 248 -1.75 26.98 -3.06
N ASP A 249 -2.83 26.47 -2.47
CA ASP A 249 -3.75 25.58 -3.13
C ASP A 249 -4.53 26.26 -4.29
N ALA A 250 -5.05 27.45 -4.00
CA ALA A 250 -5.72 28.28 -4.98
C ALA A 250 -4.75 28.71 -6.09
N LEU A 251 -3.50 29.02 -5.72
CA LEU A 251 -2.43 29.38 -6.66
C LEU A 251 -2.17 28.24 -7.66
N CYS A 252 -1.96 27.00 -7.21
CA CYS A 252 -1.72 25.86 -8.12
C CYS A 252 -2.91 25.58 -9.04
N SER A 253 -4.14 25.74 -8.51
CA SER A 253 -5.38 25.45 -9.24
C SER A 253 -5.65 26.45 -10.39
N THR A 254 -4.98 27.61 -10.40
CA THR A 254 -5.10 28.57 -11.52
C THR A 254 -4.63 27.99 -12.85
N CYS A 255 -3.57 27.18 -12.83
CA CYS A 255 -3.01 26.52 -14.01
C CYS A 255 -3.42 25.04 -14.11
N HIS A 256 -3.66 24.38 -12.99
CA HIS A 256 -3.97 22.96 -12.92
C HIS A 256 -5.46 22.72 -12.55
N LYS A 257 -6.38 23.00 -13.49
CA LYS A 257 -7.83 22.84 -13.28
C LYS A 257 -8.21 21.36 -13.10
N GLY A 258 -9.11 21.05 -12.16
CA GLY A 258 -9.54 19.68 -11.84
C GLY A 258 -8.65 18.98 -10.80
N TYR A 259 -7.62 19.66 -10.29
CA TYR A 259 -6.67 19.09 -9.34
C TYR A 259 -7.21 19.05 -7.90
N GLU A 260 -8.29 19.79 -7.65
CA GLU A 260 -9.06 19.80 -6.42
C GLU A 260 -9.80 18.48 -6.13
N GLU A 261 -9.95 17.59 -7.11
CA GLU A 261 -10.63 16.30 -6.95
C GLU A 261 -9.74 15.18 -6.38
N SER A 262 -8.59 15.52 -5.79
CA SER A 262 -7.69 14.54 -5.18
C SER A 262 -8.38 13.75 -4.05
N LEU A 263 -8.03 12.46 -3.91
CA LEU A 263 -8.53 11.60 -2.83
C LEU A 263 -8.16 12.11 -1.43
N HIS A 264 -7.10 12.91 -1.33
CA HIS A 264 -6.68 13.56 -0.08
C HIS A 264 -7.44 14.86 0.19
N ARG A 265 -8.41 15.26 -0.66
CA ARG A 265 -9.24 16.48 -0.54
C ARG A 265 -10.69 16.24 -0.08
N LYS A 266 -10.94 15.22 0.75
CA LYS A 266 -12.29 14.93 1.29
C LYS A 266 -12.68 15.87 2.43
N ASP A 267 -13.98 16.11 2.58
CA ASP A 267 -14.55 16.90 3.69
C ASP A 267 -14.12 16.35 5.06
N GLY A 268 -13.70 17.25 5.97
CA GLY A 268 -13.35 16.90 7.36
C GLY A 268 -11.86 16.62 7.62
N VAL A 269 -10.96 16.80 6.64
CA VAL A 269 -9.50 16.73 6.82
C VAL A 269 -8.91 18.14 6.97
N ASP A 270 -7.81 18.30 7.72
CA ASP A 270 -7.13 19.60 7.91
C ASP A 270 -6.59 20.12 6.57
N ALA A 271 -7.09 21.27 6.12
CA ALA A 271 -6.74 21.90 4.85
C ALA A 271 -5.23 22.08 4.65
N ARG A 272 -4.44 22.22 5.73
CA ARG A 272 -2.97 22.36 5.66
C ARG A 272 -2.28 21.06 5.23
N LEU A 273 -2.87 19.91 5.55
CA LEU A 273 -2.38 18.58 5.13
C LEU A 273 -2.79 18.22 3.69
N MET A 274 -3.58 19.08 3.04
CA MET A 274 -4.24 18.81 1.75
C MET A 274 -3.69 19.68 0.61
N THR A 275 -2.67 20.49 0.90
CA THR A 275 -1.98 21.31 -0.11
C THR A 275 -1.00 20.46 -0.91
N CYS A 276 -0.73 20.84 -2.17
CA CYS A 276 0.20 20.12 -3.03
C CYS A 276 1.61 19.99 -2.41
N VAL A 277 1.99 20.93 -1.54
CA VAL A 277 3.29 20.94 -0.85
C VAL A 277 3.42 20.02 0.34
N ALA A 278 2.34 19.36 0.74
CA ALA A 278 2.42 18.26 1.70
C ALA A 278 3.29 17.12 1.13
N CYS A 279 3.20 16.87 -0.17
CA CYS A 279 3.95 15.81 -0.86
C CYS A 279 5.11 16.36 -1.71
N HIS A 280 4.95 17.50 -2.40
CA HIS A 280 5.99 18.04 -3.29
C HIS A 280 6.22 19.53 -3.09
N THR A 281 7.46 19.96 -2.82
CA THR A 281 7.74 21.40 -2.62
C THR A 281 7.53 22.20 -3.90
N GLY A 282 7.11 23.47 -3.77
CA GLY A 282 6.91 24.37 -4.93
C GLY A 282 8.18 24.62 -5.76
N HIS A 283 9.36 24.36 -5.19
CA HIS A 283 10.63 24.43 -5.89
C HIS A 283 11.06 23.06 -6.48
N GLN A 284 10.42 21.94 -6.14
CA GLN A 284 10.71 20.62 -6.73
C GLN A 284 9.40 19.94 -7.17
N THR A 285 8.96 20.21 -8.41
CA THR A 285 7.69 19.70 -8.95
C THR A 285 7.83 18.43 -9.80
N GLN A 286 9.01 17.81 -9.88
CA GLN A 286 9.23 16.62 -10.72
C GLN A 286 8.59 15.37 -10.09
N MET A 287 7.72 14.68 -10.83
CA MET A 287 6.98 13.49 -10.35
C MET A 287 7.14 12.23 -11.22
N VAL A 288 7.74 12.34 -12.41
CA VAL A 288 7.64 11.28 -13.44
C VAL A 288 8.83 10.32 -13.44
N HIS A 289 9.95 10.67 -12.78
CA HIS A 289 11.13 9.82 -12.70
C HIS A 289 11.74 9.83 -11.30
N ALA A 290 12.36 8.69 -10.93
CA ALA A 290 13.05 8.42 -9.67
C ALA A 290 14.23 9.37 -9.34
N SER A 291 14.37 10.48 -10.07
CA SER A 291 15.44 11.47 -9.96
C SER A 291 15.03 12.76 -9.24
N GLY A 292 13.74 13.00 -8.99
CA GLY A 292 13.28 14.14 -8.19
C GLY A 292 13.63 13.96 -6.70
N GLY A 293 13.89 15.06 -5.97
CA GLY A 293 14.35 15.02 -4.56
C GLY A 293 13.48 14.16 -3.62
N ILE A 294 12.18 14.07 -3.89
CA ILE A 294 11.20 13.26 -3.13
C ILE A 294 11.37 11.75 -3.35
N PHE A 295 11.90 11.35 -4.51
CA PHE A 295 12.28 9.96 -4.79
C PHE A 295 13.71 9.65 -4.34
N ARG A 296 14.54 10.68 -4.11
CA ARG A 296 15.86 10.57 -3.45
C ARG A 296 15.74 10.43 -1.93
N GLU A 297 14.77 11.08 -1.30
CA GLU A 297 14.50 11.04 0.15
C GLU A 297 13.45 9.99 0.55
N GLU A 298 13.52 8.79 0.00
CA GLU A 298 12.63 7.67 0.36
C GLU A 298 11.13 8.04 0.26
N LEU A 299 10.57 8.02 -0.96
CA LEU A 299 9.12 8.20 -1.22
C LEU A 299 8.21 7.55 -0.13
N PRO A 300 8.52 6.35 0.41
CA PRO A 300 7.74 5.76 1.49
C PRO A 300 7.82 6.53 2.82
N ALA A 301 8.95 7.14 3.17
CA ALA A 301 9.07 8.07 4.29
C ALA A 301 8.13 9.28 4.12
N THR A 302 8.03 9.83 2.90
CA THR A 302 7.11 10.96 2.61
C THR A 302 5.66 10.62 2.94
N CYS A 303 5.19 9.43 2.55
CA CYS A 303 3.84 8.95 2.84
C CYS A 303 3.65 8.54 4.31
N ASN A 304 4.67 7.91 4.90
CA ASN A 304 4.63 7.39 6.27
C ASN A 304 4.49 8.50 7.32
N ARG A 305 4.98 9.73 7.05
CA ARG A 305 4.74 10.91 7.90
C ARG A 305 3.27 11.10 8.31
N CYS A 306 2.32 10.64 7.49
CA CYS A 306 0.89 10.66 7.82
C CYS A 306 0.26 9.26 7.91
N HIS A 307 0.80 8.25 7.21
CA HIS A 307 0.20 6.92 7.11
C HIS A 307 0.88 5.81 7.95
N GLU A 308 1.80 6.17 8.84
CA GLU A 308 2.59 5.26 9.69
C GLU A 308 1.79 4.15 10.39
N GLY A 309 0.52 4.41 10.77
CA GLY A 309 -0.29 3.49 11.58
C GLY A 309 -1.33 2.65 10.83
N GLU A 310 -1.71 2.98 9.59
CA GLU A 310 -2.98 2.48 9.08
C GLU A 310 -2.89 1.11 8.36
N ARG A 311 -1.92 0.86 7.46
CA ARG A 311 -1.92 -0.40 6.67
C ARG A 311 -0.57 -0.96 6.21
N HIS A 312 0.52 -0.18 6.10
CA HIS A 312 1.65 -0.57 5.22
C HIS A 312 2.96 -0.93 5.92
N ALA A 313 3.12 -0.64 7.22
CA ALA A 313 4.31 -1.00 8.00
C ALA A 313 4.26 -2.43 8.61
N LYS A 314 3.25 -3.22 8.25
CA LYS A 314 2.97 -4.50 8.89
C LYS A 314 3.73 -5.62 8.17
N GLU A 315 4.85 -6.06 8.77
CA GLU A 315 5.73 -7.12 8.24
C GLU A 315 5.02 -8.44 7.90
N PHE A 316 3.78 -8.66 8.37
CA PHE A 316 2.97 -9.85 8.10
C PHE A 316 2.17 -9.80 6.78
N LEU A 317 2.05 -8.63 6.14
CA LEU A 317 1.43 -8.57 4.81
C LEU A 317 2.42 -9.07 3.76
N ALA A 318 1.93 -9.77 2.73
CA ALA A 318 2.74 -10.21 1.59
C ALA A 318 3.43 -9.02 0.92
N HIS A 319 2.71 -7.89 0.86
CA HIS A 319 3.21 -6.64 0.29
C HIS A 319 3.68 -5.61 1.34
N GLY A 320 3.64 -5.96 2.64
CA GLY A 320 3.96 -5.05 3.76
C GLY A 320 5.43 -4.67 3.90
N ARG A 321 6.25 -5.11 2.94
CA ARG A 321 7.68 -4.76 2.81
C ARG A 321 8.08 -4.55 1.34
N VAL A 322 7.12 -4.23 0.46
CA VAL A 322 7.37 -3.93 -0.95
C VAL A 322 7.99 -2.54 -1.05
N MET A 323 9.25 -2.52 -0.63
CA MET A 323 10.34 -1.57 -0.93
C MET A 323 11.60 -2.40 -1.24
N THR A 324 11.45 -3.63 -1.73
CA THR A 324 12.58 -4.50 -2.06
C THR A 324 12.59 -4.75 -3.55
N THR A 325 13.78 -4.69 -4.12
CA THR A 325 14.07 -5.03 -5.52
C THR A 325 13.48 -6.39 -5.87
N ASN A 326 12.73 -6.47 -6.97
CA ASN A 326 12.38 -7.74 -7.59
C ASN A 326 13.64 -8.46 -8.09
N GLU A 327 13.50 -9.71 -8.56
CA GLU A 327 14.62 -10.51 -9.09
C GLU A 327 15.31 -9.86 -10.32
N THR A 328 14.64 -8.91 -10.98
CA THR A 328 15.19 -8.10 -12.09
C THR A 328 15.85 -6.79 -11.65
N GLY A 329 15.84 -6.46 -10.36
CA GLY A 329 16.46 -5.26 -9.78
C GLY A 329 15.58 -4.02 -9.64
N ASP A 330 14.28 -4.10 -9.95
CA ASP A 330 13.33 -2.98 -9.84
C ASP A 330 12.72 -2.88 -8.44
N ILE A 331 12.81 -1.70 -7.82
CA ILE A 331 12.19 -1.42 -6.52
C ILE A 331 10.69 -1.25 -6.75
N ALA A 332 9.89 -2.12 -6.14
CA ALA A 332 8.47 -1.89 -6.10
C ALA A 332 8.13 -0.82 -5.03
N ASN A 333 7.41 0.23 -5.41
CA ASN A 333 7.14 1.39 -4.54
C ASN A 333 5.67 1.85 -4.59
N CYS A 334 5.29 2.74 -3.67
CA CYS A 334 3.92 3.20 -3.48
C CYS A 334 3.26 3.69 -4.78
N THR A 335 3.98 4.44 -5.62
CA THR A 335 3.43 5.09 -6.84
C THR A 335 3.24 4.14 -8.01
N GLN A 336 3.78 2.92 -7.93
CA GLN A 336 3.52 1.88 -8.91
C GLN A 336 2.20 1.17 -8.63
N CYS A 337 1.87 0.97 -7.36
CA CYS A 337 0.63 0.30 -6.97
C CYS A 337 -0.55 1.28 -6.94
N HIS A 338 -0.38 2.48 -6.41
CA HIS A 338 -1.48 3.42 -6.21
C HIS A 338 -1.45 4.60 -7.18
N VAL A 339 -2.63 4.97 -7.66
CA VAL A 339 -2.87 6.28 -8.28
C VAL A 339 -3.10 7.28 -7.14
N TYR A 340 -2.11 8.15 -6.89
CA TYR A 340 -2.21 9.25 -5.91
C TYR A 340 -2.48 10.61 -6.57
N HIS A 341 -2.47 10.65 -7.90
CA HIS A 341 -2.97 11.77 -8.69
C HIS A 341 -4.43 11.53 -9.11
N PHE A 342 -5.05 12.54 -9.71
CA PHE A 342 -6.46 12.61 -10.13
C PHE A 342 -7.04 11.26 -10.54
N ASN A 343 -8.08 10.81 -9.83
CA ASN A 343 -8.96 9.79 -10.36
C ASN A 343 -9.79 10.48 -11.45
N ARG A 344 -9.39 10.31 -12.70
CA ARG A 344 -10.24 10.68 -13.83
C ARG A 344 -11.53 9.88 -13.67
N LYS A 345 -12.64 10.55 -13.37
CA LYS A 345 -13.97 9.95 -13.54
C LYS A 345 -14.07 9.57 -15.02
N VAL A 346 -13.96 8.28 -15.31
CA VAL A 346 -14.42 7.75 -16.58
C VAL A 346 -15.92 7.55 -16.41
N ASP A 347 -16.69 8.11 -17.34
CA ASP A 347 -18.14 8.22 -17.27
C ASP A 347 -18.83 6.95 -16.74
N GLY A 348 -19.53 7.07 -15.61
CA GLY A 348 -20.53 6.11 -15.15
C GLY A 348 -20.10 5.03 -14.16
N GLU A 349 -18.81 4.87 -13.83
CA GLU A 349 -18.37 3.94 -12.77
C GLU A 349 -17.53 4.65 -11.70
N GLU A 350 -17.88 4.43 -10.42
CA GLU A 350 -16.96 4.73 -9.32
C GLU A 350 -15.68 3.91 -9.54
N PRO A 351 -14.47 4.50 -9.47
CA PRO A 351 -13.23 3.77 -9.69
C PRO A 351 -13.08 2.69 -8.62
N LYS A 352 -13.41 1.45 -9.01
CA LYS A 352 -13.21 0.26 -8.16
C LYS A 352 -11.71 -0.06 -8.16
N SER A 353 -11.08 0.41 -7.09
CA SER A 353 -9.66 0.31 -6.74
C SER A 353 -8.77 1.34 -7.43
N ASN A 354 -8.10 2.16 -6.61
CA ASN A 354 -7.09 3.15 -7.02
C ASN A 354 -5.77 2.48 -7.43
N LEU A 355 -5.81 1.23 -7.92
CA LEU A 355 -4.64 0.43 -8.22
C LEU A 355 -4.25 0.63 -9.68
N ARG A 356 -3.04 1.16 -9.92
CA ARG A 356 -2.49 1.43 -11.25
C ARG A 356 -1.93 0.17 -11.92
N MET A 357 -1.53 -0.83 -11.12
CA MET A 357 -0.77 -1.98 -11.56
C MET A 357 -1.57 -3.27 -11.38
N GLN A 358 -1.73 -4.04 -12.47
CA GLN A 358 -2.33 -5.37 -12.45
C GLN A 358 -1.32 -6.37 -11.87
N CYS A 359 -1.81 -7.41 -11.17
CA CYS A 359 -0.95 -8.44 -10.58
C CYS A 359 0.02 -9.07 -11.59
N GLU A 360 -0.37 -9.15 -12.87
CA GLU A 360 0.40 -9.74 -13.98
C GLU A 360 1.78 -9.11 -14.20
N ASN A 361 1.96 -7.84 -13.84
CA ASN A 361 3.20 -7.10 -14.06
C ASN A 361 4.35 -7.59 -13.17
N CYS A 362 4.03 -8.24 -12.05
CA CYS A 362 5.02 -8.81 -11.13
C CYS A 362 4.82 -10.31 -10.92
N HIS A 363 3.58 -10.80 -10.98
CA HIS A 363 3.22 -12.22 -10.85
C HIS A 363 2.83 -12.82 -12.20
N THR A 364 3.72 -12.68 -13.19
CA THR A 364 3.43 -13.10 -14.56
C THR A 364 3.14 -14.60 -14.64
N LYS A 365 3.88 -15.43 -13.91
CA LYS A 365 3.66 -16.88 -13.92
C LYS A 365 2.29 -17.25 -13.36
N GLU A 366 1.96 -16.76 -12.16
CA GLU A 366 0.70 -17.04 -11.48
C GLU A 366 -0.49 -16.49 -12.26
N TYR A 367 -0.33 -15.33 -12.91
CA TYR A 367 -1.34 -14.77 -13.79
C TYR A 367 -1.59 -15.67 -15.01
N GLN A 368 -0.52 -16.17 -15.66
CA GLN A 368 -0.67 -17.09 -16.79
C GLN A 368 -1.32 -18.41 -16.39
N GLU A 369 -1.05 -18.92 -15.18
CA GLU A 369 -1.75 -20.07 -14.61
C GLU A 369 -3.23 -19.76 -14.35
N TYR A 370 -3.54 -18.62 -13.72
CA TYR A 370 -4.91 -18.17 -13.48
C TYR A 370 -5.73 -18.03 -14.77
N MET A 371 -5.15 -17.47 -15.82
CA MET A 371 -5.84 -17.30 -17.11
C MET A 371 -6.21 -18.63 -17.77
N ARG A 372 -5.51 -19.72 -17.44
CA ARG A 372 -5.81 -21.09 -17.91
C ARG A 372 -6.78 -21.84 -17.01
N SER A 373 -7.06 -21.34 -15.82
CA SER A 373 -8.04 -21.92 -14.91
C SER A 373 -9.47 -21.69 -15.40
N GLU A 374 -10.41 -22.50 -14.92
CA GLU A 374 -11.85 -22.31 -15.18
C GLU A 374 -12.35 -20.95 -14.71
N HIS A 375 -11.78 -20.38 -13.63
CA HIS A 375 -12.11 -19.03 -13.18
C HIS A 375 -11.67 -17.97 -14.19
N GLY A 376 -10.43 -18.07 -14.71
CA GLY A 376 -9.90 -17.16 -15.74
C GLY A 376 -10.63 -17.30 -17.08
N ILE A 377 -11.00 -18.51 -17.47
CA ILE A 377 -11.79 -18.78 -18.68
C ILE A 377 -13.20 -18.20 -18.55
N ALA A 378 -13.89 -18.41 -17.41
CA ALA A 378 -15.21 -17.83 -17.16
C ALA A 378 -15.17 -16.29 -17.23
N ARG A 379 -14.12 -15.70 -16.65
CA ARG A 379 -13.84 -14.26 -16.71
C ARG A 379 -13.69 -13.75 -18.13
N ALA A 380 -12.88 -14.43 -18.95
CA ALA A 380 -12.65 -14.09 -20.36
C ALA A 380 -13.93 -14.21 -21.21
N LYS A 381 -14.87 -15.07 -20.82
CA LYS A 381 -16.20 -15.20 -21.43
C LYS A 381 -17.21 -14.13 -20.97
N GLY A 382 -16.81 -13.19 -20.11
CA GLY A 382 -17.63 -12.06 -19.68
C GLY A 382 -18.34 -12.24 -18.32
N HIS A 383 -18.12 -13.34 -17.60
CA HIS A 383 -18.79 -13.58 -16.31
C HIS A 383 -18.16 -12.75 -15.18
N THR A 384 -18.65 -11.51 -14.98
CA THR A 384 -18.24 -10.50 -13.94
C THR A 384 -18.19 -10.98 -12.50
N GLU A 385 -18.87 -12.05 -12.18
CA GLU A 385 -18.93 -12.64 -10.85
C GLU A 385 -17.90 -13.75 -10.61
N ALA A 386 -17.18 -14.23 -11.64
CA ALA A 386 -16.14 -15.23 -11.45
C ALA A 386 -14.93 -14.64 -10.68
N PRO A 387 -14.34 -15.40 -9.72
CA PRO A 387 -13.30 -14.90 -8.81
C PRO A 387 -12.06 -14.34 -9.53
N THR A 388 -11.53 -13.24 -9.01
CA THR A 388 -10.24 -12.64 -9.43
C THR A 388 -9.15 -12.90 -8.39
N CYS A 389 -7.91 -12.46 -8.65
CA CYS A 389 -6.82 -12.56 -7.69
C CYS A 389 -7.20 -11.99 -6.31
N VAL A 390 -7.84 -10.82 -6.28
CA VAL A 390 -8.23 -10.16 -5.02
C VAL A 390 -9.44 -10.82 -4.35
N THR A 391 -10.23 -11.61 -5.08
CA THR A 391 -11.33 -12.40 -4.47
C THR A 391 -10.79 -13.48 -3.54
N CYS A 392 -9.64 -14.09 -3.89
CA CYS A 392 -9.00 -15.11 -3.09
C CYS A 392 -7.97 -14.55 -2.09
N HIS A 393 -7.18 -13.56 -2.50
CA HIS A 393 -6.07 -13.01 -1.71
C HIS A 393 -6.44 -11.76 -0.90
N GLY A 394 -7.62 -11.17 -1.12
CA GLY A 394 -8.05 -9.91 -0.54
C GLY A 394 -7.57 -8.69 -1.31
N GLU A 395 -8.20 -7.54 -1.06
CA GLU A 395 -7.91 -6.28 -1.78
C GLU A 395 -6.92 -5.36 -1.06
N LYS A 396 -6.93 -5.35 0.28
CA LYS A 396 -6.21 -4.35 1.11
C LYS A 396 -5.18 -4.95 2.06
N ASP A 397 -5.38 -6.20 2.47
CA ASP A 397 -4.55 -6.91 3.44
C ASP A 397 -4.10 -8.25 2.85
N ILE A 398 -3.45 -8.22 1.68
CA ILE A 398 -2.89 -9.43 1.08
C ILE A 398 -1.81 -9.96 2.02
N LYS A 399 -2.11 -11.05 2.71
CA LYS A 399 -1.23 -11.69 3.68
C LYS A 399 -0.29 -12.69 2.99
N LYS A 400 0.82 -13.01 3.66
CA LYS A 400 1.74 -14.05 3.18
C LYS A 400 1.01 -15.39 3.10
N VAL A 401 1.35 -16.20 2.09
CA VAL A 401 0.77 -17.54 1.88
C VAL A 401 0.91 -18.42 3.13
N SER A 402 2.03 -18.34 3.84
CA SER A 402 2.27 -19.08 5.10
C SER A 402 1.29 -18.73 6.22
N ASP A 403 0.80 -17.49 6.22
CA ASP A 403 0.02 -16.94 7.32
C ASP A 403 -1.48 -17.03 7.04
N ASP A 404 -1.86 -16.93 5.76
CA ASP A 404 -3.26 -16.85 5.32
C ASP A 404 -3.76 -18.14 4.67
N MET A 405 -2.95 -18.85 3.89
CA MET A 405 -3.40 -20.06 3.17
C MET A 405 -3.22 -21.32 4.02
N LYS A 406 -3.61 -21.24 5.30
CA LYS A 406 -3.73 -22.42 6.15
C LYS A 406 -4.87 -23.31 5.63
N PRO A 407 -4.81 -24.64 5.82
CA PRO A 407 -5.80 -25.56 5.27
C PRO A 407 -7.26 -25.19 5.57
N ARG A 408 -7.51 -24.70 6.79
CA ARG A 408 -8.82 -24.18 7.22
C ARG A 408 -9.32 -23.02 6.36
N HIS A 409 -8.47 -22.02 6.17
CA HIS A 409 -8.85 -20.84 5.42
C HIS A 409 -9.10 -21.17 3.94
N ILE A 410 -8.33 -22.09 3.37
CA ILE A 410 -8.54 -22.57 1.99
C ILE A 410 -9.95 -23.15 1.82
N ILE A 411 -10.35 -24.06 2.71
CA ILE A 411 -11.67 -24.71 2.65
C ILE A 411 -12.77 -23.66 2.83
N ASP A 412 -12.65 -22.77 3.82
CA ASP A 412 -13.64 -21.73 4.08
C ASP A 412 -13.75 -20.74 2.91
N MET A 413 -12.62 -20.36 2.30
CA MET A 413 -12.56 -19.47 1.13
C MET A 413 -13.30 -20.07 -0.08
N CYS A 414 -12.97 -21.30 -0.45
CA CYS A 414 -13.63 -21.99 -1.56
C CYS A 414 -15.13 -22.20 -1.28
N SER A 415 -15.48 -22.52 -0.03
CA SER A 415 -16.85 -22.81 0.38
C SER A 415 -17.80 -21.61 0.31
N LYS A 416 -17.28 -20.37 0.41
CA LYS A 416 -18.11 -19.16 0.23
C LYS A 416 -18.85 -19.15 -1.12
N CYS A 417 -18.22 -19.67 -2.17
CA CYS A 417 -18.80 -19.72 -3.51
C CYS A 417 -19.29 -21.13 -3.85
N HIS A 418 -18.46 -22.16 -3.66
CA HIS A 418 -18.81 -23.55 -4.01
C HIS A 418 -19.76 -24.24 -3.03
N GLY A 419 -19.94 -23.67 -1.83
CA GLY A 419 -20.97 -24.10 -0.87
C GLY A 419 -22.29 -23.34 -1.02
N ASN A 420 -22.31 -22.28 -1.85
CA ASN A 420 -23.53 -21.55 -2.17
C ASN A 420 -24.23 -22.24 -3.36
N ARG A 421 -25.39 -22.85 -3.07
CA ARG A 421 -26.17 -23.60 -4.05
C ARG A 421 -26.57 -22.77 -5.27
N ASP A 422 -27.10 -21.58 -5.06
CA ASP A 422 -27.58 -20.72 -6.16
C ASP A 422 -26.43 -20.26 -7.04
N PHE A 423 -25.29 -19.91 -6.42
CA PHE A 423 -24.09 -19.53 -7.15
C PHE A 423 -23.51 -20.68 -7.97
N ALA A 424 -23.41 -21.88 -7.39
CA ALA A 424 -22.93 -23.07 -8.09
C ALA A 424 -23.84 -23.44 -9.29
N LEU A 425 -25.16 -23.43 -9.09
CA LEU A 425 -26.13 -23.73 -10.14
C LEU A 425 -26.11 -22.71 -11.30
N LYS A 426 -25.86 -21.42 -11.00
CA LYS A 426 -25.69 -20.39 -12.03
C LYS A 426 -24.60 -20.75 -13.05
N PHE A 427 -23.54 -21.40 -12.59
CA PHE A 427 -22.42 -21.88 -13.40
C PHE A 427 -22.55 -23.34 -13.84
N GLN A 428 -23.71 -23.96 -13.63
CA GLN A 428 -23.96 -25.38 -13.91
C GLN A 428 -22.97 -26.31 -13.19
N LEU A 429 -22.50 -25.89 -12.01
CA LEU A 429 -21.62 -26.67 -11.14
C LEU A 429 -22.47 -27.46 -10.13
N ASN A 430 -21.93 -28.57 -9.66
CA ASN A 430 -22.55 -29.35 -8.60
C ASN A 430 -22.58 -28.53 -7.27
N PRO A 431 -23.77 -28.23 -6.71
CA PRO A 431 -23.88 -27.43 -5.48
C PRO A 431 -23.53 -28.20 -4.20
N GLU A 432 -23.32 -29.51 -4.28
CA GLU A 432 -23.06 -30.40 -3.15
C GLU A 432 -21.56 -30.73 -2.96
N VAL A 433 -20.67 -30.11 -3.74
CA VAL A 433 -19.22 -30.42 -3.72
C VAL A 433 -18.56 -30.19 -2.35
N VAL A 434 -18.94 -29.13 -1.64
CA VAL A 434 -18.42 -28.84 -0.30
C VAL A 434 -18.95 -29.86 0.71
N ARG A 435 -20.27 -30.08 0.73
CA ARG A 435 -20.91 -31.03 1.66
C ARG A 435 -20.43 -32.46 1.45
N SER A 436 -20.19 -32.86 0.21
CA SER A 436 -19.65 -34.19 -0.11
C SER A 436 -18.18 -34.32 0.27
N TYR A 437 -17.37 -33.26 0.10
CA TYR A 437 -16.00 -33.23 0.60
C TYR A 437 -15.93 -33.36 2.13
N GLU A 438 -16.79 -32.66 2.87
CA GLU A 438 -16.89 -32.74 4.34
C GLU A 438 -17.21 -34.15 4.86
N ARG A 439 -17.86 -34.99 4.03
CA ARG A 439 -18.15 -36.39 4.34
C ARG A 439 -16.97 -37.33 4.10
N THR A 440 -15.94 -36.90 3.38
CA THR A 440 -14.71 -37.69 3.19
C THR A 440 -13.85 -37.69 4.44
N TYR A 441 -12.90 -38.62 4.52
CA TYR A 441 -11.90 -38.61 5.59
C TYR A 441 -11.13 -37.28 5.65
N HIS A 442 -10.78 -36.68 4.51
CA HIS A 442 -10.07 -35.40 4.45
C HIS A 442 -10.90 -34.26 5.06
N GLY A 443 -12.19 -34.18 4.72
CA GLY A 443 -13.11 -33.20 5.30
C GLY A 443 -13.41 -33.45 6.77
N GLN A 444 -13.59 -34.70 7.19
CA GLN A 444 -13.86 -35.07 8.57
C GLN A 444 -12.68 -34.76 9.50
N ALA A 445 -11.45 -35.07 9.06
CA ALA A 445 -10.24 -34.72 9.81
C ALA A 445 -10.13 -33.21 10.02
N TYR A 446 -10.45 -32.43 8.98
CA TYR A 446 -10.55 -30.98 9.07
C TYR A 446 -11.60 -30.51 10.09
N SER A 447 -12.84 -31.01 10.01
CA SER A 447 -13.92 -30.63 10.94
C SER A 447 -13.57 -30.92 12.41
N LEU A 448 -12.75 -31.94 12.66
CA LEU A 448 -12.29 -32.33 14.00
C LEU A 448 -11.14 -31.48 14.54
N GLY A 449 -10.72 -30.44 13.81
CA GLY A 449 -9.70 -29.49 14.25
C GLY A 449 -8.27 -29.89 13.88
N TYR A 450 -8.07 -30.91 13.04
CA TYR A 450 -6.72 -31.23 12.56
C TYR A 450 -6.17 -30.07 11.72
N GLN A 451 -5.00 -29.56 12.10
CA GLN A 451 -4.32 -28.45 11.44
C GLN A 451 -2.95 -28.85 10.86
N GLY A 452 -2.61 -30.14 10.86
CA GLY A 452 -1.34 -30.62 10.29
C GLY A 452 -1.35 -30.55 8.76
N ASP A 453 -0.16 -30.58 8.15
CA ASP A 453 0.02 -30.55 6.68
C ASP A 453 -0.42 -31.84 5.97
N GLU A 454 -0.87 -32.86 6.72
CA GLU A 454 -1.12 -34.21 6.24
C GLU A 454 -2.57 -34.48 5.82
N PHE A 455 -3.34 -33.46 5.41
CA PHE A 455 -4.67 -33.67 4.83
C PHE A 455 -4.90 -32.84 3.57
N ALA A 456 -5.62 -33.42 2.60
CA ALA A 456 -5.85 -32.80 1.31
C ALA A 456 -6.99 -31.78 1.39
N THR A 457 -6.71 -30.53 1.02
CA THR A 457 -7.72 -29.48 0.80
C THR A 457 -8.11 -29.38 -0.67
N CYS A 458 -9.03 -28.46 -0.99
CA CYS A 458 -9.45 -28.15 -2.35
C CYS A 458 -8.24 -27.91 -3.29
N VAL A 459 -7.25 -27.12 -2.86
CA VAL A 459 -6.11 -26.74 -3.72
C VAL A 459 -5.05 -27.83 -3.85
N ASN A 460 -4.96 -28.77 -2.90
CA ASN A 460 -4.04 -29.90 -3.01
C ASN A 460 -4.47 -30.84 -4.14
N CYS A 461 -5.78 -31.00 -4.33
CA CYS A 461 -6.38 -31.77 -5.40
C CYS A 461 -6.46 -30.97 -6.71
N HIS A 462 -7.12 -29.81 -6.70
CA HIS A 462 -7.45 -29.06 -7.93
C HIS A 462 -6.35 -28.12 -8.42
N GLY A 463 -5.42 -27.72 -7.56
CA GLY A 463 -4.49 -26.62 -7.83
C GLY A 463 -4.92 -25.31 -7.16
N ASN A 464 -4.02 -24.34 -7.18
CA ASN A 464 -4.15 -23.03 -6.52
C ASN A 464 -4.53 -21.94 -7.53
N HIS A 465 -3.67 -21.68 -8.52
CA HIS A 465 -3.94 -20.71 -9.59
C HIS A 465 -4.36 -21.40 -10.89
N ASP A 466 -4.00 -22.67 -11.08
CA ASP A 466 -4.28 -23.44 -12.30
C ASP A 466 -5.42 -24.46 -12.10
N ILE A 467 -6.59 -23.99 -11.65
CA ILE A 467 -7.76 -24.85 -11.37
C ILE A 467 -8.47 -25.17 -12.69
N ARG A 468 -8.22 -26.36 -13.24
CA ARG A 468 -8.78 -26.81 -14.53
C ARG A 468 -9.88 -27.86 -14.37
N SER A 469 -10.79 -27.95 -15.34
CA SER A 469 -11.78 -29.03 -15.42
C SER A 469 -11.15 -30.42 -15.34
N GLN A 470 -11.87 -31.39 -14.78
CA GLN A 470 -11.45 -32.80 -14.73
C GLN A 470 -11.23 -33.43 -16.12
N ASP A 471 -11.87 -32.86 -17.15
CA ASP A 471 -11.77 -33.33 -18.54
C ASP A 471 -10.52 -32.79 -19.24
N ASP A 472 -9.88 -31.76 -18.68
CA ASP A 472 -8.60 -31.24 -19.18
C ASP A 472 -7.48 -32.24 -18.84
N PRO A 473 -6.70 -32.72 -19.83
CA PRO A 473 -5.63 -33.68 -19.59
C PRO A 473 -4.58 -33.16 -18.59
N ASP A 474 -4.29 -31.87 -18.56
CA ASP A 474 -3.31 -31.26 -17.67
C ASP A 474 -3.85 -31.02 -16.25
N SER A 475 -5.16 -31.16 -16.04
CA SER A 475 -5.75 -31.02 -14.71
C SER A 475 -5.14 -32.03 -13.74
N LYS A 476 -4.89 -31.59 -12.50
CA LYS A 476 -4.34 -32.45 -11.44
C LYS A 476 -5.31 -33.58 -11.05
N ILE A 477 -6.60 -33.42 -11.33
CA ILE A 477 -7.64 -34.43 -11.06
C ILE A 477 -8.10 -35.16 -12.33
N SER A 478 -7.43 -34.95 -13.47
CA SER A 478 -7.73 -35.68 -14.69
C SER A 478 -7.47 -37.17 -14.51
N ARG A 479 -8.12 -38.02 -15.32
CA ARG A 479 -7.95 -39.48 -15.24
C ARG A 479 -6.48 -39.93 -15.32
N GLN A 480 -5.65 -39.21 -16.08
CA GLN A 480 -4.22 -39.51 -16.25
C GLN A 480 -3.33 -39.01 -15.10
N ASN A 481 -3.78 -38.01 -14.34
CA ASN A 481 -2.99 -37.37 -13.29
C ASN A 481 -3.45 -37.72 -11.86
N ILE A 482 -4.69 -38.20 -11.68
CA ILE A 482 -5.27 -38.41 -10.35
C ILE A 482 -4.42 -39.34 -9.48
N VAL A 483 -3.86 -40.42 -10.04
CA VAL A 483 -2.96 -41.34 -9.32
C VAL A 483 -1.73 -40.58 -8.81
N LYS A 484 -1.11 -39.75 -9.64
CA LYS A 484 0.06 -38.94 -9.27
C LYS A 484 -0.30 -37.89 -8.20
N THR A 485 -1.50 -37.32 -8.28
CA THR A 485 -1.98 -36.34 -7.29
C THR A 485 -2.19 -37.00 -5.93
N CYS A 486 -2.84 -38.16 -5.88
CA CYS A 486 -2.98 -38.93 -4.64
C CYS A 486 -1.62 -39.43 -4.12
N ALA A 487 -0.71 -39.81 -5.01
CA ALA A 487 0.61 -40.33 -4.67
C ALA A 487 1.53 -39.33 -3.94
N ARG A 488 1.20 -38.03 -3.96
CA ARG A 488 1.91 -37.02 -3.17
C ARG A 488 1.87 -37.31 -1.67
N CYS A 489 0.77 -37.89 -1.19
CA CYS A 489 0.59 -38.28 0.21
C CYS A 489 0.49 -39.81 0.35
N HIS A 490 -0.20 -40.48 -0.57
CA HIS A 490 -0.41 -41.93 -0.57
C HIS A 490 0.57 -42.63 -1.50
N LYS A 491 1.80 -42.92 -1.02
CA LYS A 491 2.90 -43.46 -1.85
C LYS A 491 2.53 -44.71 -2.68
N ASP A 492 1.60 -45.53 -2.18
CA ASP A 492 1.13 -46.76 -2.85
C ASP A 492 -0.17 -46.57 -3.67
N ALA A 493 -0.54 -45.31 -3.96
CA ALA A 493 -1.72 -45.00 -4.76
C ALA A 493 -1.62 -45.64 -6.15
N ASN A 494 -2.70 -46.29 -6.56
CA ASN A 494 -2.86 -46.99 -7.83
C ASN A 494 -4.26 -46.75 -8.39
N GLU A 495 -4.56 -47.29 -9.57
CA GLU A 495 -5.86 -47.09 -10.24
C GLU A 495 -7.05 -47.55 -9.41
N ASN A 496 -6.92 -48.62 -8.62
CA ASN A 496 -8.00 -49.08 -7.74
C ASN A 496 -8.17 -48.16 -6.52
N PHE A 497 -7.07 -47.58 -6.02
CA PHE A 497 -7.11 -46.64 -4.90
C PHE A 497 -7.89 -45.36 -5.25
N VAL A 498 -7.66 -44.82 -6.44
CA VAL A 498 -8.28 -43.55 -6.88
C VAL A 498 -9.73 -43.71 -7.35
N GLN A 499 -10.28 -44.93 -7.37
CA GLN A 499 -11.72 -45.17 -7.55
C GLN A 499 -12.54 -44.76 -6.31
N PHE A 500 -11.88 -44.41 -5.20
CA PHE A 500 -12.55 -43.82 -4.05
C PHE A 500 -13.28 -42.53 -4.46
N LEU A 501 -14.57 -42.43 -4.12
CA LEU A 501 -15.41 -41.31 -4.50
C LEU A 501 -15.23 -40.13 -3.53
N SER A 502 -14.39 -39.16 -3.93
CA SER A 502 -14.04 -37.99 -3.10
C SER A 502 -15.15 -36.94 -2.94
N HIS A 503 -16.23 -36.99 -3.72
CA HIS A 503 -17.37 -36.08 -3.65
C HIS A 503 -18.72 -36.83 -3.77
N TYR A 504 -18.85 -37.96 -3.08
CA TYR A 504 -20.08 -38.77 -3.13
C TYR A 504 -21.19 -38.21 -2.25
N ASP A 505 -22.39 -38.03 -2.82
CA ASP A 505 -23.62 -37.81 -2.06
C ASP A 505 -24.61 -38.98 -2.27
N PRO A 506 -24.89 -39.79 -1.23
CA PRO A 506 -25.89 -40.85 -1.32
C PRO A 506 -27.34 -40.37 -1.44
N HIS A 507 -27.62 -39.08 -1.17
CA HIS A 507 -28.95 -38.48 -1.23
C HIS A 507 -29.14 -37.55 -2.43
N GLY A 508 -28.15 -37.46 -3.32
CA GLY A 508 -28.21 -36.71 -4.58
C GLY A 508 -29.24 -37.33 -5.52
N GLY A 509 -30.50 -36.98 -5.30
CA GLY A 509 -31.57 -37.10 -6.27
C GLY A 509 -31.54 -35.87 -7.16
N ASP A 510 -31.44 -36.13 -8.46
CA ASP A 510 -31.73 -35.22 -9.55
C ASP A 510 -30.71 -34.09 -9.82
N GLU A 511 -30.30 -34.05 -11.09
CA GLU A 511 -29.56 -32.97 -11.76
C GLU A 511 -28.02 -32.96 -11.60
N GLY A 512 -27.36 -33.85 -12.37
CA GLY A 512 -26.08 -33.52 -13.00
C GLY A 512 -24.79 -34.11 -12.40
N ALA A 513 -24.82 -34.66 -11.19
CA ALA A 513 -23.61 -35.19 -10.56
C ALA A 513 -23.74 -36.69 -10.27
N THR A 514 -23.01 -37.51 -11.05
CA THR A 514 -22.68 -38.92 -10.80
C THR A 514 -23.83 -39.81 -10.33
N VAL A 515 -24.29 -40.69 -11.21
CA VAL A 515 -25.24 -41.79 -10.95
C VAL A 515 -25.08 -42.30 -9.51
N PRO A 516 -26.11 -42.24 -8.65
CA PRO A 516 -26.01 -42.78 -7.29
C PRO A 516 -25.54 -44.23 -7.42
N HIS A 517 -24.41 -44.57 -6.80
CA HIS A 517 -23.94 -45.94 -6.77
C HIS A 517 -24.99 -46.74 -6.02
N ARG A 518 -25.92 -47.36 -6.78
CA ARG A 518 -27.12 -48.04 -6.28
C ARG A 518 -26.81 -48.95 -5.09
N ASN A 519 -25.65 -49.61 -5.11
CA ASN A 519 -25.18 -50.50 -4.07
C ASN A 519 -24.92 -49.76 -2.73
N VAL A 520 -24.34 -48.56 -2.77
CA VAL A 520 -24.03 -47.77 -1.57
C VAL A 520 -25.32 -47.21 -0.96
N THR A 521 -26.23 -46.65 -1.77
CA THR A 521 -27.53 -46.17 -1.28
C THR A 521 -28.39 -47.30 -0.71
N VAL A 522 -28.37 -48.49 -1.32
CA VAL A 522 -29.07 -49.67 -0.80
C VAL A 522 -28.48 -50.12 0.54
N ALA A 523 -27.14 -50.18 0.63
CA ALA A 523 -26.46 -50.54 1.87
C ALA A 523 -26.78 -49.55 3.00
N GLU A 524 -26.77 -48.26 2.73
CA GLU A 524 -27.12 -47.23 3.71
C GLU A 524 -28.57 -47.36 4.20
N LYS A 525 -29.53 -47.48 3.29
CA LYS A 525 -30.94 -47.67 3.64
C LYS A 525 -31.12 -48.96 4.45
N PHE A 526 -30.48 -50.05 4.05
CA PHE A 526 -30.52 -51.31 4.79
C PHE A 526 -29.98 -51.16 6.21
N MET A 527 -28.77 -50.59 6.38
CA MET A 527 -28.15 -50.41 7.69
C MET A 527 -28.97 -49.47 8.58
N THR A 528 -29.55 -48.42 8.00
CA THR A 528 -30.40 -47.46 8.71
C THR A 528 -31.72 -48.10 9.14
N SER A 529 -32.38 -48.85 8.26
CA SER A 529 -33.58 -49.61 8.60
C SER A 529 -33.31 -50.68 9.66
N LEU A 530 -32.16 -51.37 9.56
CA LEU A 530 -31.72 -52.34 10.57
C LEU A 530 -31.53 -51.66 11.93
N LEU A 531 -30.89 -50.48 11.96
CA LEU A 531 -30.72 -49.68 13.17
C LEU A 531 -32.06 -49.33 13.81
N PHE A 532 -32.98 -48.74 13.05
CA PHE A 532 -34.31 -48.38 13.56
C PHE A 532 -35.09 -49.60 14.04
N PHE A 533 -34.99 -50.73 13.34
CA PHE A 533 -35.63 -51.97 13.74
C PHE A 533 -35.07 -52.50 15.06
N VAL A 534 -33.74 -52.60 15.20
CA VAL A 534 -33.11 -53.13 16.42
C VAL A 534 -33.42 -52.23 17.62
N PHE A 535 -33.22 -50.92 17.50
CA PHE A 535 -33.53 -49.99 18.60
C PHE A 535 -35.02 -49.93 18.93
N GLY A 536 -35.89 -49.94 17.91
CA GLY A 536 -37.33 -49.94 18.10
C GLY A 536 -37.84 -51.21 18.77
N PHE A 537 -37.45 -52.38 18.25
CA PHE A 537 -37.88 -53.68 18.76
C PHE A 537 -37.34 -53.95 20.15
N PHE A 538 -36.02 -53.86 20.37
CA PHE A 538 -35.41 -54.16 21.66
C PHE A 538 -35.65 -53.06 22.71
N GLY A 539 -35.77 -51.81 22.27
CA GLY A 539 -36.18 -50.70 23.13
C GLY A 539 -37.60 -50.90 23.67
N LEU A 540 -38.57 -51.14 22.78
CA LEU A 540 -39.95 -51.45 23.17
C LEU A 540 -40.00 -52.69 24.06
N HIS A 541 -39.32 -53.76 23.67
CA HIS A 541 -39.21 -54.98 24.46
C HIS A 541 -38.71 -54.71 25.89
N THR A 542 -37.63 -53.95 26.03
CA THR A 542 -37.01 -53.64 27.34
C THR A 542 -37.90 -52.75 28.19
N ILE A 543 -38.55 -51.74 27.60
CA ILE A 543 -39.50 -50.86 28.29
C ILE A 543 -40.69 -51.67 28.81
N LEU A 544 -41.27 -52.52 27.97
CA LEU A 544 -42.38 -53.38 28.35
C LEU A 544 -41.98 -54.37 29.45
N TRP A 545 -40.78 -54.94 29.38
CA TRP A 545 -40.24 -55.78 30.43
C TRP A 545 -40.08 -55.02 31.74
N PHE A 546 -39.50 -53.81 31.71
CA PHE A 546 -39.30 -52.97 32.89
C PHE A 546 -40.62 -52.61 33.58
N ILE A 547 -41.63 -52.18 32.82
CA ILE A 547 -42.99 -51.90 33.32
C ILE A 547 -43.56 -53.15 33.99
N ARG A 548 -43.41 -54.32 33.36
CA ARG A 548 -43.96 -55.57 33.88
C ARG A 548 -43.29 -56.02 35.17
N GLU A 549 -41.98 -55.86 35.31
CA GLU A 549 -41.23 -56.19 36.53
C GLU A 549 -41.58 -55.23 37.68
N ILE A 550 -41.75 -53.92 37.40
CA ILE A 550 -42.26 -52.98 38.41
C ILE A 550 -43.67 -53.40 38.89
N ALA A 551 -44.57 -53.70 37.94
CA ALA A 551 -45.93 -54.12 38.25
C ALA A 551 -46.00 -55.48 38.97
N ALA A 552 -45.02 -56.37 38.77
CA ALA A 552 -44.95 -57.66 39.44
C ALA A 552 -44.48 -57.56 40.90
N GLY A 553 -43.82 -56.45 41.29
CA GLY A 553 -43.27 -56.24 42.62
C GLY A 553 -42.05 -57.13 42.92
N ARG A 554 -41.38 -56.90 44.05
CA ARG A 554 -40.21 -57.71 44.43
C ARG A 554 -40.61 -59.18 44.58
N PRO A 555 -39.93 -60.12 43.91
CA PRO A 555 -40.26 -61.54 44.03
C PRO A 555 -40.06 -61.99 45.49
N LYS A 556 -41.07 -62.65 46.06
CA LYS A 556 -40.91 -63.37 47.34
C LYS A 556 -39.77 -64.38 47.17
N ARG A 557 -38.65 -64.20 47.89
CA ARG A 557 -37.55 -65.16 47.90
C ARG A 557 -38.09 -66.52 48.36
N SER A 558 -38.16 -67.49 47.45
CA SER A 558 -38.41 -68.89 47.84
C SER A 558 -37.21 -69.38 48.65
N PRO A 559 -37.42 -70.24 49.68
CA PRO A 559 -36.32 -70.84 50.42
C PRO A 559 -35.32 -71.54 49.49
N GLU A 560 -34.04 -71.38 49.80
CA GLU A 560 -32.89 -71.55 48.91
C GLU A 560 -32.51 -73.01 48.61
N LYS A 561 -33.15 -73.98 49.29
CA LYS A 561 -32.64 -75.36 49.43
C LYS A 561 -32.62 -76.24 48.16
N ASP A 562 -33.34 -75.91 47.09
CA ASP A 562 -33.45 -76.77 45.89
C ASP A 562 -33.01 -76.11 44.57
N ARG A 563 -32.30 -74.97 44.60
CA ARG A 563 -31.86 -74.29 43.37
C ARG A 563 -30.57 -74.92 42.83
N LYS A 564 -30.67 -75.62 41.70
CA LYS A 564 -29.50 -76.06 40.90
C LYS A 564 -28.98 -74.90 40.05
N TRP A 565 -27.74 -74.49 40.26
CA TRP A 565 -27.06 -73.47 39.44
C TRP A 565 -26.49 -74.11 38.17
N VAL A 566 -26.77 -73.52 37.00
CA VAL A 566 -26.23 -73.98 35.71
C VAL A 566 -25.13 -73.03 35.26
N ARG A 567 -23.91 -73.53 35.09
CA ARG A 567 -22.83 -72.77 34.46
C ARG A 567 -23.10 -72.63 32.97
N ARG A 568 -23.44 -71.41 32.52
CA ARG A 568 -23.72 -71.12 31.10
C ARG A 568 -22.45 -71.10 30.25
N PHE A 569 -21.46 -70.30 30.67
CA PHE A 569 -20.16 -70.14 30.01
C PHE A 569 -18.98 -70.54 30.91
N ASP A 570 -17.97 -71.14 30.28
CA ASP A 570 -16.66 -71.48 30.86
C ASP A 570 -15.77 -70.22 31.00
N PRO A 571 -14.73 -70.16 31.88
CA PRO A 571 -13.89 -68.97 32.02
C PRO A 571 -13.26 -68.54 30.71
N TRP A 572 -12.83 -69.50 29.87
CA TRP A 572 -12.24 -69.17 28.57
C TRP A 572 -13.20 -68.40 27.68
N GLN A 573 -14.46 -68.86 27.60
CA GLN A 573 -15.51 -68.20 26.82
C GLN A 573 -15.84 -66.81 27.38
N ARG A 574 -15.82 -66.65 28.71
CA ARG A 574 -16.03 -65.36 29.35
C ARG A 574 -14.89 -64.38 29.07
N THR A 575 -13.64 -64.83 29.12
CA THR A 575 -12.48 -64.02 28.77
C THR A 575 -12.57 -63.56 27.32
N LEU A 576 -12.81 -64.48 26.38
CA LEU A 576 -12.99 -64.12 24.96
C LEU A 576 -14.11 -63.09 24.79
N HIS A 577 -15.23 -63.25 25.48
CA HIS A 577 -16.33 -62.30 25.40
C HIS A 577 -15.97 -60.92 26.00
N ILE A 578 -15.31 -60.87 27.16
CA ILE A 578 -14.87 -59.60 27.76
C ILE A 578 -13.85 -58.89 26.84
N THR A 579 -12.94 -59.64 26.23
CA THR A 579 -11.98 -59.12 25.26
C THR A 579 -12.69 -58.59 24.00
N LEU A 580 -13.67 -59.33 23.48
CA LEU A 580 -14.51 -58.90 22.35
C LEU A 580 -15.26 -57.60 22.69
N ALA A 581 -15.97 -57.56 23.82
CA ALA A 581 -16.74 -56.40 24.25
C ALA A 581 -15.84 -55.17 24.46
N SER A 582 -14.69 -55.36 25.14
CA SER A 582 -13.73 -54.27 25.37
C SER A 582 -13.13 -53.75 24.07
N SER A 583 -12.76 -54.63 23.14
CA SER A 583 -12.21 -54.23 21.84
C SER A 583 -13.25 -53.52 20.97
N PHE A 584 -14.51 -53.98 20.97
CA PHE A 584 -15.61 -53.28 20.31
C PHE A 584 -15.84 -51.88 20.90
N LEU A 585 -15.92 -51.74 22.23
CA LEU A 585 -16.10 -50.44 22.88
C LEU A 585 -14.93 -49.49 22.60
N LEU A 586 -13.70 -50.01 22.55
CA LEU A 586 -12.52 -49.26 22.16
C LEU A 586 -12.63 -48.75 20.71
N GLN A 587 -13.04 -49.61 19.78
CA GLN A 587 -13.25 -49.25 18.38
C GLN A 587 -14.40 -48.24 18.21
N ALA A 588 -15.49 -48.38 18.95
CA ALA A 588 -16.59 -47.43 18.95
C ALA A 588 -16.12 -46.05 19.46
N THR A 589 -15.40 -46.01 20.58
CA THR A 589 -14.90 -44.76 21.17
C THR A 589 -13.91 -44.03 20.25
N THR A 590 -13.10 -44.78 19.50
CA THR A 590 -12.13 -44.20 18.55
C THR A 590 -12.71 -43.92 17.16
N GLY A 591 -13.76 -44.62 16.74
CA GLY A 591 -14.36 -44.48 15.42
C GLY A 591 -15.57 -43.54 15.34
N LEU A 592 -16.36 -43.42 16.42
CA LEU A 592 -17.54 -42.55 16.47
C LEU A 592 -17.18 -41.07 16.31
N PRO A 593 -16.10 -40.52 16.90
CA PRO A 593 -15.71 -39.13 16.68
C PRO A 593 -15.47 -38.82 15.20
N LEU A 594 -14.88 -39.75 14.45
CA LEU A 594 -14.66 -39.62 13.00
C LEU A 594 -15.99 -39.63 12.23
N LYS A 595 -16.89 -40.58 12.54
CA LYS A 595 -18.21 -40.67 11.90
C LYS A 595 -19.08 -39.43 12.16
N PHE A 596 -18.97 -38.86 13.35
CA PHE A 596 -19.74 -37.70 13.81
C PHE A 596 -18.84 -36.46 13.97
N SER A 597 -18.00 -36.20 12.96
CA SER A 597 -16.98 -35.14 12.95
C SER A 597 -17.53 -33.73 13.18
N HIS A 598 -18.79 -33.50 12.83
CA HIS A 598 -19.51 -32.23 13.01
C HIS A 598 -20.01 -32.01 14.46
N SER A 599 -19.97 -33.04 15.31
CA SER A 599 -20.50 -32.93 16.67
C SER A 599 -19.49 -32.26 17.60
N GLN A 600 -19.98 -31.38 18.49
CA GLN A 600 -19.14 -30.69 19.47
C GLN A 600 -18.43 -31.69 20.41
N ALA A 601 -19.09 -32.81 20.72
CA ALA A 601 -18.51 -33.87 21.53
C ALA A 601 -17.31 -34.52 20.82
N ALA A 602 -17.42 -34.83 19.53
CA ALA A 602 -16.32 -35.39 18.76
C ALA A 602 -15.11 -34.45 18.72
N TYR A 603 -15.35 -33.16 18.43
CA TYR A 603 -14.31 -32.13 18.46
C TYR A 603 -13.65 -32.01 19.84
N TRP A 604 -14.44 -32.06 20.93
CA TRP A 604 -13.88 -31.99 22.28
C TRP A 604 -12.97 -33.19 22.57
N ILE A 605 -13.41 -34.42 22.25
CA ILE A 605 -12.63 -35.63 22.47
C ILE A 605 -11.32 -35.59 21.67
N THR A 606 -11.36 -35.20 20.39
CA THR A 606 -10.16 -35.19 19.54
C THR A 606 -9.14 -34.13 19.93
N ASN A 607 -9.57 -33.03 20.55
CA ASN A 607 -8.68 -31.92 20.92
C ASN A 607 -8.25 -31.92 22.39
N HIS A 608 -8.90 -32.69 23.27
CA HIS A 608 -8.59 -32.68 24.72
C HIS A 608 -8.24 -34.06 25.28
N LEU A 609 -8.76 -35.14 24.68
CA LEU A 609 -8.62 -36.48 25.25
C LEU A 609 -7.56 -37.28 24.50
N ILE A 610 -7.75 -37.49 23.19
CA ILE A 610 -6.85 -38.29 22.34
C ILE A 610 -6.84 -37.66 20.94
N ASP A 611 -5.67 -37.38 20.39
CA ASP A 611 -5.56 -36.84 19.03
C ASP A 611 -5.94 -37.89 17.95
N LEU A 612 -6.25 -37.42 16.75
CA LEU A 612 -6.72 -38.28 15.65
C LEU A 612 -5.73 -39.39 15.25
N ARG A 613 -4.41 -39.13 15.30
CA ARG A 613 -3.40 -40.12 14.93
C ARG A 613 -3.34 -41.22 15.98
N THR A 614 -3.35 -40.85 17.24
CA THR A 614 -3.40 -41.80 18.36
C THR A 614 -4.70 -42.60 18.35
N MET A 615 -5.85 -41.97 18.09
CA MET A 615 -7.13 -42.67 17.91
C MET A 615 -7.04 -43.74 16.81
N ALA A 616 -6.46 -43.41 15.66
CA ALA A 616 -6.32 -44.36 14.55
C ALA A 616 -5.45 -45.57 14.92
N ILE A 617 -4.36 -45.36 15.66
CA ILE A 617 -3.49 -46.45 16.15
C ILE A 617 -4.26 -47.34 17.13
N ILE A 618 -4.91 -46.75 18.14
CA ILE A 618 -5.72 -47.47 19.12
C ILE A 618 -6.84 -48.26 18.43
N HIS A 619 -7.48 -47.66 17.41
CA HIS A 619 -8.52 -48.30 16.63
C HIS A 619 -8.01 -49.57 15.92
N ARG A 620 -6.82 -49.51 15.31
CA ARG A 620 -6.19 -50.67 14.65
C ARG A 620 -5.80 -51.76 15.64
N ILE A 621 -5.27 -51.39 16.82
CA ILE A 621 -4.98 -52.35 17.90
C ILE A 621 -6.26 -53.06 18.34
N GLY A 622 -7.34 -52.30 18.58
CA GLY A 622 -8.66 -52.84 18.91
C GLY A 622 -9.17 -53.79 17.83
N ALA A 623 -9.04 -53.42 16.55
CA ALA A 623 -9.42 -54.27 15.43
C ALA A 623 -8.63 -55.58 15.36
N ILE A 624 -7.31 -55.54 15.56
CA ILE A 624 -6.45 -56.74 15.60
C ILE A 624 -6.88 -57.67 16.74
N ILE A 625 -7.13 -57.11 17.94
CA ILE A 625 -7.60 -57.87 19.10
C ILE A 625 -8.97 -58.51 18.80
N MET A 626 -9.90 -57.76 18.21
CA MET A 626 -11.23 -58.25 17.84
C MET A 626 -11.14 -59.40 16.83
N ILE A 627 -10.34 -59.24 15.77
CA ILE A 627 -10.12 -60.27 14.74
C ILE A 627 -9.48 -61.52 15.35
N ALA A 628 -8.44 -61.36 16.18
CA ALA A 628 -7.79 -62.47 16.86
C ALA A 628 -8.76 -63.22 17.79
N THR A 629 -9.60 -62.48 18.53
CA THR A 629 -10.63 -63.04 19.41
C THR A 629 -11.67 -63.83 18.61
N PHE A 630 -12.12 -63.31 17.47
CA PHE A 630 -13.02 -64.00 16.56
C PHE A 630 -12.40 -65.30 16.01
N ILE A 631 -11.15 -65.26 15.55
CA ILE A 631 -10.43 -66.45 15.05
C ILE A 631 -10.30 -67.51 16.16
N LEU A 632 -9.89 -67.11 17.37
CA LEU A 632 -9.79 -68.02 18.52
C LEU A 632 -11.15 -68.63 18.90
N HIS A 633 -12.22 -67.84 18.80
CA HIS A 633 -13.58 -68.30 19.04
C HIS A 633 -14.02 -69.35 18.01
N VAL A 634 -13.88 -69.05 16.71
CA VAL A 634 -14.22 -69.98 15.61
C VAL A 634 -13.38 -71.25 15.70
N PHE A 635 -12.08 -71.14 15.96
CA PHE A 635 -11.21 -72.29 16.18
C PHE A 635 -11.68 -73.14 17.37
N GLY A 636 -12.04 -72.51 18.50
CA GLY A 636 -12.59 -73.20 19.66
C GLY A 636 -13.91 -73.94 19.37
N LEU A 637 -14.79 -73.36 18.56
CA LEU A 637 -16.02 -74.01 18.10
C LEU A 637 -15.71 -75.21 17.20
N LEU A 638 -14.84 -75.04 16.20
CA LEU A 638 -14.45 -76.09 15.26
C LEU A 638 -13.75 -77.26 15.98
N TYR A 639 -12.85 -76.96 16.91
CA TYR A 639 -12.20 -77.97 17.75
C TYR A 639 -13.22 -78.74 18.61
N SER A 640 -14.16 -78.03 19.23
CA SER A 640 -15.23 -78.66 20.01
C SER A 640 -16.15 -79.53 19.16
N TRP A 641 -16.41 -79.13 17.91
CA TRP A 641 -17.28 -79.85 17.00
C TRP A 641 -16.60 -81.07 16.37
N LEU A 642 -15.41 -80.89 15.79
CA LEU A 642 -14.69 -81.92 15.04
C LEU A 642 -13.92 -82.88 15.95
N VAL A 643 -13.19 -82.36 16.93
CA VAL A 643 -12.30 -83.15 17.79
C VAL A 643 -13.05 -83.68 19.01
N GLN A 644 -13.74 -82.81 19.75
CA GLN A 644 -14.50 -83.22 20.95
C GLN A 644 -15.86 -83.84 20.62
N ARG A 645 -16.25 -83.90 19.33
CA ARG A 645 -17.52 -84.48 18.82
C ARG A 645 -18.77 -83.95 19.52
N LYS A 646 -18.76 -82.71 20.03
CA LYS A 646 -19.91 -82.07 20.69
C LYS A 646 -20.95 -81.62 19.65
N ARG A 647 -21.67 -82.55 19.02
CA ARG A 647 -22.66 -82.27 17.97
C ARG A 647 -23.86 -81.43 18.44
N GLY A 648 -24.14 -81.39 19.74
CA GLY A 648 -25.19 -80.55 20.35
C GLY A 648 -24.86 -79.05 20.46
N LEU A 649 -23.79 -78.58 19.84
CA LEU A 649 -23.39 -77.16 19.82
C LEU A 649 -24.30 -76.32 18.91
N PHE A 650 -24.70 -76.88 17.77
CA PHE A 650 -25.51 -76.20 16.74
C PHE A 650 -26.98 -76.64 16.73
N TYR A 651 -27.30 -77.71 17.47
CA TYR A 651 -28.63 -78.30 17.52
C TYR A 651 -28.96 -78.77 18.94
N GLY A 652 -30.25 -78.74 19.31
CA GLY A 652 -30.71 -79.17 20.64
C GLY A 652 -30.68 -78.07 21.72
N GLU A 653 -31.03 -78.42 22.95
CA GLU A 653 -31.26 -77.47 24.06
C GLU A 653 -30.01 -76.75 24.56
N LYS A 654 -28.84 -77.27 24.24
CA LYS A 654 -27.53 -76.69 24.62
C LYS A 654 -26.95 -75.78 23.53
N SER A 655 -27.68 -75.57 22.44
CA SER A 655 -27.21 -74.78 21.32
C SER A 655 -27.46 -73.28 21.50
N MET A 656 -26.50 -72.48 21.03
CA MET A 656 -26.63 -71.02 20.91
C MET A 656 -27.22 -70.57 19.56
N THR A 657 -27.49 -71.48 18.62
CA THR A 657 -28.15 -71.11 17.37
C THR A 657 -29.64 -70.81 17.61
N PRO A 658 -30.22 -69.80 16.93
CA PRO A 658 -31.66 -69.57 16.94
C PRO A 658 -32.44 -70.77 16.40
N ARG A 659 -33.54 -71.14 17.06
CA ARG A 659 -34.44 -72.25 16.71
C ARG A 659 -35.89 -71.77 16.72
N LEU A 660 -36.81 -72.57 16.15
CA LEU A 660 -38.25 -72.28 16.18
C LEU A 660 -38.82 -72.12 17.60
N GLN A 661 -38.22 -72.77 18.61
CA GLN A 661 -38.61 -72.57 20.01
C GLN A 661 -38.35 -71.13 20.47
N ASP A 662 -37.28 -70.49 19.98
CA ASP A 662 -36.94 -69.12 20.36
C ASP A 662 -38.01 -68.13 19.86
N ALA A 663 -38.59 -68.37 18.67
CA ALA A 663 -39.73 -67.58 18.17
C ALA A 663 -40.99 -67.74 19.04
N LYS A 664 -41.27 -68.96 19.52
CA LYS A 664 -42.36 -69.21 20.47
C LYS A 664 -42.09 -68.53 21.81
N ASP A 665 -40.85 -68.56 22.27
CA ASP A 665 -40.41 -67.94 23.51
C ASP A 665 -40.52 -66.41 23.44
N ILE A 666 -40.17 -65.78 22.31
CA ILE A 666 -40.40 -64.35 22.03
C ILE A 666 -41.89 -64.03 22.15
N PHE A 667 -42.75 -64.76 21.43
CA PHE A 667 -44.19 -64.51 21.44
C PHE A 667 -44.78 -64.65 22.84
N ASN A 668 -44.41 -65.70 23.57
CA ASN A 668 -44.84 -65.91 24.96
C ASN A 668 -44.33 -64.82 25.90
N HIS A 669 -43.14 -64.27 25.66
CA HIS A 669 -42.59 -63.20 26.47
C HIS A 669 -43.32 -61.88 26.24
N PHE A 670 -43.65 -61.53 24.99
CA PHE A 670 -44.50 -60.37 24.69
C PHE A 670 -45.92 -60.51 25.25
N ARG A 671 -46.51 -61.71 25.19
CA ARG A 671 -47.78 -61.99 25.87
C ARG A 671 -47.69 -61.75 27.38
N TYR A 672 -46.59 -62.17 28.01
CA TYR A 672 -46.35 -61.91 29.42
C TYR A 672 -46.24 -60.41 29.75
N PHE A 673 -45.55 -59.65 28.89
CA PHE A 673 -45.46 -58.19 29.05
C PHE A 673 -46.81 -57.51 28.99
N LEU A 674 -47.70 -57.97 28.10
CA LEU A 674 -49.06 -57.44 27.93
C LEU A 674 -50.10 -58.05 28.89
N TRP A 675 -49.67 -58.74 29.96
CA TRP A 675 -50.55 -59.43 30.92
C TRP A 675 -51.44 -60.53 30.31
N LEU A 676 -51.15 -60.98 29.10
CA LEU A 676 -51.91 -62.00 28.36
C LEU A 676 -51.43 -63.44 28.64
N GLY A 677 -50.44 -63.64 29.50
CA GLY A 677 -49.91 -64.97 29.79
C GLY A 677 -48.97 -65.04 30.99
N PRO A 678 -48.64 -66.26 31.45
CA PRO A 678 -47.70 -66.49 32.54
C PRO A 678 -46.26 -66.17 32.10
N ARG A 679 -45.36 -65.94 33.08
CA ARG A 679 -43.93 -65.71 32.83
C ARG A 679 -43.32 -66.93 32.12
N PRO A 680 -42.72 -66.77 30.93
CA PRO A 680 -42.12 -67.89 30.20
C PRO A 680 -40.92 -68.49 30.94
N LYS A 681 -40.72 -69.80 30.77
CA LYS A 681 -39.53 -70.52 31.23
C LYS A 681 -38.63 -70.78 30.04
N PHE A 682 -37.40 -70.28 30.12
CA PHE A 682 -36.43 -70.42 29.04
C PHE A 682 -35.50 -71.62 29.26
N GLY A 683 -34.89 -72.09 28.17
CA GLY A 683 -33.87 -73.14 28.19
C GLY A 683 -32.52 -72.66 28.75
N LYS A 684 -31.44 -73.40 28.43
CA LYS A 684 -30.08 -73.04 28.87
C LYS A 684 -29.68 -71.62 28.44
N PHE A 685 -30.03 -71.26 27.21
CA PHE A 685 -29.84 -69.94 26.61
C PHE A 685 -31.19 -69.36 26.19
N THR A 686 -31.41 -68.09 26.48
CA THR A 686 -32.63 -67.35 26.11
C THR A 686 -32.53 -66.86 24.66
N TYR A 687 -33.66 -66.49 24.06
CA TYR A 687 -33.64 -66.00 22.67
C TYR A 687 -32.85 -64.70 22.49
N TRP A 688 -32.82 -63.83 23.51
CA TRP A 688 -32.05 -62.58 23.44
C TRP A 688 -30.56 -62.84 23.61
N GLU A 689 -30.15 -63.76 24.49
CA GLU A 689 -28.75 -64.18 24.60
C GLU A 689 -28.23 -64.75 23.27
N LYS A 690 -29.09 -65.48 22.54
CA LYS A 690 -28.78 -66.01 21.20
C LYS A 690 -28.85 -64.98 20.08
N PHE A 691 -29.53 -63.86 20.32
CA PHE A 691 -29.56 -62.74 19.39
C PHE A 691 -28.32 -61.86 19.59
N ASP A 692 -27.89 -61.69 20.84
CA ASP A 692 -26.69 -60.94 21.23
C ASP A 692 -25.39 -61.65 20.80
N TYR A 693 -25.41 -62.99 20.75
CA TYR A 693 -24.32 -63.84 20.28
C TYR A 693 -24.36 -64.05 18.77
#